data_AF-M0MAJ7-F1
#
_entry.id   AF-M0MAJ7-F1
#
_cell.length_a   1.000
_cell.length_b   1.000
_cell.length_c   1.000
_cell.angle_alpha   90.00
_cell.angle_beta   90.00
_cell.angle_gamma   90.00
#
_symmetry.space_group_name_H-M   'P 1'
#
loop_
_entity.id
_entity.type
_entity.pdbx_description
1 polymer ?
#
loop_
_entity_poly.entity_id
_entity_poly.type
_entity_poly.pdbx_seq_one_letter_code
_entity_poly.pdbx_strand_id
1 'polypeptide(L)'
;MSVVFGSSATASALRFGVLSAVVAAAVVGAGVVAGLPGLLGGGALIVVAGIVVGHWAGGRIDGTIERVQTETTMGDADAVDFDFESMTDVEDIGDAVEATLRENRRLRDRAGTLEDELESLETRNERIEAQAAELEEAMGLCAAGRLAHRIEPDENAPLSVAEEFNAMMDELEGTIRHLKDFVRLVVTSSDELMAGTDEVTTASTEISEDIQEIADGASVQSERLESVNAEMDHLSANIEEIASRSEKVATIAAETAETGREGREAARTAVDGIEEIESGSTEAVEAIETLHEDVEAIDELVEMISDIARQTNMLALNANIEASRGTTEDGDDGEGFAVVASEVKELANEVQSAAEEIETRLERIQERTETATETVTETEEKIAAHTDSVENALSALEEIAEYAEETNDGVQEISMAADQQAESTQQAVALVDETATISDRTSALAENVAASAEEQTTALTSVSDSAAELAENAAWLRDTLDMYKARQEVPGQERAPAVAAANDSRVTASTETSGREDATSGGSEPNTITEGSTDEVAASVTGPADRTEEDADDTTFEFSDLESEASEEPATDGLPTQFGSGVAVGDDGFEVGKAAATQAADGLETDGRVDFGQVFCAAEYDYEAVLDGIRSVVGDEAELIGASSSGEFTEETSTEGSVAVALAASDTVQFFSGLGTDLSDGVAAAVNEAVESLPGSVAGYPHLSAIVLHDGLAGVGDQVAVATQRNLGHETSFVGGSAADDLSMEATHVFHNETVESDAVVVGLLASKEPITISVDHGHSPISEPMTVTKSEGGRILELDGKPAFEAWREVVEPYLEERGRTVDFDALEDGSLELFGLLTEFEFGIEEGRGASDDGYKIRWPGLSLTTEGYLDFPVGVPEGTELRVMHSPKSDQIESARDTARDAVENAGSSEIAGGFVYDCACRSIILEDEFGEAVDAMADELEVPFTGFETYGELCMERGQLSGYHNTTSVVMLLPE
;
A
#
# COMPACT_ATOMS: atom_id res chain seq x y z
N MET A 1 -56.19 -60.12 45.43
CA MET A 1 -56.89 -61.33 45.89
C MET A 1 -57.68 -61.88 44.72
N SER A 2 -57.31 -63.08 44.24
CA SER A 2 -58.00 -64.01 43.33
C SER A 2 -58.43 -63.52 41.92
N VAL A 3 -57.85 -63.99 40.79
CA VAL A 3 -57.87 -65.35 40.17
C VAL A 3 -59.26 -65.73 39.60
N VAL A 4 -59.49 -66.35 38.44
CA VAL A 4 -58.88 -66.65 37.10
C VAL A 4 -59.99 -67.45 36.35
N PHE A 5 -59.86 -67.56 35.02
CA PHE A 5 -60.44 -68.51 34.04
C PHE A 5 -61.70 -68.03 33.29
N GLY A 6 -61.81 -68.14 31.96
CA GLY A 6 -60.91 -68.68 30.93
C GLY A 6 -61.71 -69.00 29.66
N SER A 7 -61.15 -68.72 28.47
CA SER A 7 -61.55 -69.37 27.21
C SER A 7 -60.41 -69.20 26.20
N SER A 8 -59.84 -70.30 25.73
CA SER A 8 -58.73 -70.35 24.77
C SER A 8 -59.20 -71.12 23.54
N ALA A 9 -59.52 -70.39 22.47
CA ALA A 9 -59.81 -70.95 21.15
C ALA A 9 -59.51 -69.99 19.98
N THR A 10 -58.93 -68.81 20.23
CA THR A 10 -58.67 -67.79 19.19
C THR A 10 -57.23 -67.26 19.19
N ALA A 11 -56.26 -68.06 19.67
CA ALA A 11 -54.85 -67.66 19.80
C ALA A 11 -53.86 -68.49 18.94
N SER A 12 -54.35 -69.29 17.99
CA SER A 12 -53.51 -70.22 17.21
C SER A 12 -53.21 -69.76 15.78
N ALA A 13 -53.97 -68.81 15.22
CA ALA A 13 -53.77 -68.33 13.84
C ALA A 13 -52.83 -67.11 13.73
N LEU A 14 -52.54 -66.40 14.82
CA LEU A 14 -51.69 -65.20 14.80
C LEU A 14 -50.22 -65.45 15.19
N ARG A 15 -49.84 -66.69 15.54
CA ARG A 15 -48.47 -67.04 15.98
C ARG A 15 -47.58 -67.65 14.89
N PHE A 16 -48.11 -67.90 13.70
CA PHE A 16 -47.33 -68.46 12.58
C PHE A 16 -46.73 -67.36 11.66
N GLY A 17 -47.39 -66.20 11.52
CA GLY A 17 -46.90 -65.09 10.69
C GLY A 17 -45.88 -64.18 11.36
N VAL A 18 -45.76 -64.19 12.70
CA VAL A 18 -44.79 -63.36 13.44
C VAL A 18 -43.46 -64.12 13.66
N LEU A 19 -43.47 -65.45 13.62
CA LEU A 19 -42.25 -66.25 13.83
C LEU A 19 -41.40 -66.37 12.55
N SER A 20 -42.01 -66.33 11.36
CA SER A 20 -41.28 -66.33 10.08
C SER A 20 -40.56 -65.00 9.79
N ALA A 21 -41.12 -63.88 10.24
CA ALA A 21 -40.52 -62.56 10.07
C ALA A 21 -39.33 -62.29 11.01
N VAL A 22 -39.34 -62.87 12.23
CA VAL A 22 -38.25 -62.69 13.21
C VAL A 22 -37.04 -63.58 12.89
N VAL A 23 -37.24 -64.74 12.26
CA VAL A 23 -36.13 -65.62 11.82
C VAL A 23 -35.41 -65.09 10.59
N ALA A 24 -36.13 -64.48 9.63
CA ALA A 24 -35.52 -63.81 8.48
C ALA A 24 -34.72 -62.55 8.88
N ALA A 25 -35.19 -61.79 9.86
CA ALA A 25 -34.49 -60.59 10.34
C ALA A 25 -33.23 -60.90 11.18
N ALA A 26 -33.21 -62.03 11.92
CA ALA A 26 -32.05 -62.43 12.72
C ALA A 26 -30.87 -62.96 11.87
N VAL A 27 -31.15 -63.55 10.71
CA VAL A 27 -30.12 -64.08 9.79
C VAL A 27 -29.43 -62.96 8.99
N VAL A 28 -30.15 -61.88 8.69
CA VAL A 28 -29.59 -60.71 7.98
C VAL A 28 -28.84 -59.78 8.95
N GLY A 29 -29.30 -59.66 10.21
CA GLY A 29 -28.65 -58.80 11.21
C GLY A 29 -27.34 -59.33 11.79
N ALA A 30 -27.11 -60.64 11.80
CA ALA A 30 -25.88 -61.24 12.36
C ALA A 30 -24.72 -61.30 11.35
N GLY A 31 -24.96 -61.08 10.06
CA GLY A 31 -23.94 -61.13 9.00
C GLY A 31 -23.06 -59.88 8.88
N VAL A 32 -23.37 -58.80 9.60
CA VAL A 32 -22.68 -57.51 9.45
C VAL A 32 -21.64 -57.24 10.57
N VAL A 33 -21.55 -58.08 11.61
CA VAL A 33 -20.71 -57.78 12.80
C VAL A 33 -19.67 -58.87 13.14
N ALA A 34 -19.72 -60.07 12.56
CA ALA A 34 -18.73 -61.11 12.84
C ALA A 34 -18.43 -61.92 11.58
N GLY A 35 -17.17 -61.89 11.12
CA GLY A 35 -16.69 -62.62 9.96
C GLY A 35 -16.81 -64.15 10.05
N LEU A 36 -15.92 -64.86 9.33
CA LEU A 36 -15.99 -66.28 8.98
C LEU A 36 -16.43 -67.33 10.05
N PRO A 37 -16.28 -67.14 11.38
CA PRO A 37 -16.88 -68.08 12.35
C PRO A 37 -18.42 -68.10 12.35
N GLY A 38 -19.10 -67.04 11.89
CA GLY A 38 -20.56 -66.95 11.83
C GLY A 38 -21.19 -67.83 10.74
N LEU A 39 -20.48 -68.08 9.65
CA LEU A 39 -20.96 -68.91 8.53
C LEU A 39 -20.89 -70.41 8.84
N LEU A 40 -19.96 -70.85 9.69
CA LEU A 40 -19.86 -72.25 10.14
C LEU A 40 -21.02 -72.66 11.07
N GLY A 41 -21.69 -71.71 11.72
CA GLY A 41 -22.89 -71.97 12.53
C GLY A 41 -24.15 -72.25 11.70
N GLY A 42 -24.22 -71.76 10.45
CA GLY A 42 -25.35 -71.96 9.56
C GLY A 42 -25.50 -73.41 9.08
N GLY A 43 -24.38 -74.12 8.90
CA GLY A 43 -24.38 -75.53 8.52
C GLY A 43 -24.94 -76.47 9.60
N ALA A 44 -24.77 -76.12 10.89
CA ALA A 44 -25.27 -76.92 12.01
C ALA A 44 -26.80 -76.87 12.16
N LEU A 45 -27.45 -75.78 11.74
CA LEU A 45 -28.91 -75.61 11.83
C LEU A 45 -29.69 -76.42 10.78
N ILE A 46 -29.11 -76.64 9.60
CA ILE A 46 -29.71 -77.47 8.55
C ILE A 46 -29.69 -78.96 8.94
N VAL A 47 -28.63 -79.42 9.62
CA VAL A 47 -28.55 -80.78 10.16
C VAL A 47 -29.58 -81.01 11.27
N VAL A 48 -29.85 -80.01 12.13
CA VAL A 48 -30.88 -80.10 13.18
C VAL A 48 -32.30 -80.09 12.59
N ALA A 49 -32.56 -79.31 11.54
CA ALA A 49 -33.83 -79.35 10.81
C ALA A 49 -34.05 -80.73 10.15
N GLY A 50 -33.00 -81.33 9.59
CA GLY A 50 -33.02 -82.71 9.07
C GLY A 50 -33.32 -83.77 10.14
N ILE A 51 -32.76 -83.61 11.36
CA ILE A 51 -33.04 -84.52 12.49
C ILE A 51 -34.47 -84.36 13.01
N VAL A 52 -35.04 -83.14 13.02
CA VAL A 52 -36.43 -82.89 13.46
C VAL A 52 -37.45 -83.38 12.43
N VAL A 53 -37.17 -83.25 11.13
CA VAL A 53 -38.00 -83.82 10.06
C VAL A 53 -37.90 -85.35 10.03
N GLY A 54 -36.72 -85.92 10.29
CA GLY A 54 -36.53 -87.37 10.47
C GLY A 54 -37.24 -87.93 11.71
N HIS A 55 -37.28 -87.19 12.82
CA HIS A 55 -38.00 -87.59 14.04
C HIS A 55 -39.53 -87.43 13.91
N TRP A 56 -40.00 -86.49 13.10
CA TRP A 56 -41.42 -86.31 12.80
C TRP A 56 -41.96 -87.35 11.79
N ALA A 57 -41.13 -87.78 10.84
CA ALA A 57 -41.44 -88.88 9.91
C ALA A 57 -41.39 -90.26 10.58
N GLY A 58 -40.50 -90.49 11.54
CA GLY A 58 -40.40 -91.74 12.31
C GLY A 58 -41.54 -92.00 13.32
N GLY A 59 -42.26 -90.95 13.74
CA GLY A 59 -43.34 -91.04 14.75
C GLY A 59 -44.73 -91.35 14.19
N ARG A 60 -44.90 -91.51 12.87
CA ARG A 60 -46.22 -91.74 12.24
C ARG A 60 -46.36 -93.07 11.49
N ILE A 61 -45.41 -93.97 11.66
CA ILE A 61 -45.50 -95.37 11.16
C ILE A 61 -45.72 -96.37 12.31
N ASP A 62 -45.65 -95.96 13.58
CA ASP A 62 -45.83 -96.86 14.74
C ASP A 62 -47.23 -96.79 15.40
N GLY A 63 -48.24 -96.32 14.66
CA GLY A 63 -49.60 -96.07 15.21
C GLY A 63 -50.77 -96.56 14.36
N THR A 64 -50.51 -97.27 13.26
CA THR A 64 -51.58 -97.73 12.35
C THR A 64 -51.41 -99.18 11.87
N ILE A 65 -50.86 -100.07 12.70
CA ILE A 65 -51.03 -101.54 12.60
C ILE A 65 -51.25 -102.12 14.02
N GLU A 66 -52.23 -101.58 14.74
CA GLU A 66 -52.83 -102.28 15.90
C GLU A 66 -54.31 -101.89 16.03
N ARG A 67 -55.08 -101.98 14.92
CA ARG A 67 -56.54 -101.90 14.99
C ARG A 67 -57.29 -102.45 13.76
N VAL A 68 -57.01 -103.69 13.37
CA VAL A 68 -58.00 -104.59 12.72
C VAL A 68 -57.66 -106.04 13.09
N GLN A 69 -58.01 -106.47 14.30
CA GLN A 69 -58.57 -107.80 14.65
C GLN A 69 -58.53 -108.04 16.17
N THR A 70 -59.29 -107.23 16.90
CA THR A 70 -59.83 -107.66 18.20
C THR A 70 -61.30 -107.25 18.22
N GLU A 71 -62.14 -108.25 18.52
CA GLU A 71 -63.57 -108.13 18.84
C GLU A 71 -64.57 -107.94 17.70
N THR A 72 -65.04 -109.08 17.18
CA THR A 72 -66.48 -109.39 17.36
C THR A 72 -66.59 -110.90 17.68
N THR A 73 -66.22 -111.32 18.90
CA THR A 73 -67.12 -111.67 20.04
C THR A 73 -68.28 -112.60 19.66
N MET A 74 -68.15 -113.89 20.02
CA MET A 74 -68.78 -114.54 21.19
C MET A 74 -70.23 -114.95 20.95
N GLY A 75 -70.50 -116.26 21.04
CA GLY A 75 -71.85 -116.80 21.08
C GLY A 75 -71.84 -118.32 21.05
N ASP A 76 -72.03 -118.92 22.22
CA ASP A 76 -72.31 -120.32 22.49
C ASP A 76 -73.20 -121.03 21.46
N ALA A 77 -72.94 -122.32 21.27
CA ALA A 77 -74.02 -123.31 21.32
C ALA A 77 -73.42 -124.69 21.63
N ASP A 78 -73.56 -125.09 22.88
CA ASP A 78 -73.48 -126.48 23.31
C ASP A 78 -74.55 -127.33 22.59
N ALA A 79 -74.14 -128.55 22.25
CA ALA A 79 -74.94 -129.76 22.05
C ALA A 79 -76.07 -129.76 20.97
N VAL A 80 -75.77 -130.39 19.82
CA VAL A 80 -76.72 -131.34 19.21
C VAL A 80 -76.19 -132.74 19.46
N ASP A 81 -76.76 -133.34 20.49
CA ASP A 81 -76.86 -134.77 20.70
C ASP A 81 -77.48 -135.42 19.45
N PHE A 82 -76.76 -136.32 18.78
CA PHE A 82 -77.37 -137.25 17.83
C PHE A 82 -77.61 -138.55 18.57
N ASP A 83 -78.84 -138.68 19.07
CA ASP A 83 -79.40 -139.87 19.66
C ASP A 83 -79.31 -141.03 18.66
N PHE A 84 -78.53 -142.07 19.01
CA PHE A 84 -78.45 -143.33 18.27
C PHE A 84 -79.51 -144.28 18.79
N GLU A 85 -80.79 -144.00 18.52
CA GLU A 85 -81.83 -145.04 18.51
C GLU A 85 -82.85 -144.78 17.39
N SER A 86 -82.75 -145.60 16.34
CA SER A 86 -83.62 -145.73 15.17
C SER A 86 -83.46 -144.72 14.01
N MET A 87 -82.39 -144.90 13.24
CA MET A 87 -82.38 -144.52 11.82
C MET A 87 -82.84 -145.73 11.00
N THR A 88 -84.07 -145.66 10.49
CA THR A 88 -84.53 -146.45 9.34
C THR A 88 -84.98 -145.46 8.26
N ASP A 89 -84.25 -145.51 7.15
CA ASP A 89 -84.57 -145.01 5.80
C ASP A 89 -83.92 -143.70 5.27
N VAL A 90 -83.72 -143.72 3.94
CA VAL A 90 -82.57 -143.22 3.16
C VAL A 90 -83.00 -142.14 2.15
N GLU A 91 -83.12 -140.86 2.52
CA GLU A 91 -83.46 -139.84 1.50
C GLU A 91 -82.83 -138.43 1.65
N ASP A 92 -81.96 -138.16 2.64
CA ASP A 92 -81.49 -136.78 2.97
C ASP A 92 -79.97 -136.51 2.82
N ILE A 93 -79.26 -137.21 1.92
CA ILE A 93 -77.81 -137.00 1.67
C ILE A 93 -77.54 -136.10 0.43
N GLY A 94 -78.55 -135.80 -0.38
CA GLY A 94 -78.40 -135.01 -1.63
C GLY A 94 -78.19 -133.51 -1.42
N ASP A 95 -78.95 -132.89 -0.51
CA ASP A 95 -79.03 -131.42 -0.42
C ASP A 95 -77.88 -130.78 0.40
N ALA A 96 -77.23 -131.55 1.29
CA ALA A 96 -76.12 -131.06 2.11
C ALA A 96 -74.79 -130.88 1.34
N VAL A 97 -74.62 -131.54 0.18
CA VAL A 97 -73.39 -131.47 -0.62
C VAL A 97 -73.35 -130.23 -1.53
N GLU A 98 -74.50 -129.71 -1.96
CA GLU A 98 -74.56 -128.59 -2.91
C GLU A 98 -74.39 -127.21 -2.26
N ALA A 99 -74.78 -127.07 -0.98
CA ALA A 99 -74.57 -125.83 -0.21
C ALA A 99 -73.09 -125.56 0.07
N THR A 100 -72.33 -126.60 0.43
CA THR A 100 -70.91 -126.52 0.78
C THR A 100 -70.02 -126.13 -0.40
N LEU A 101 -70.41 -126.49 -1.64
CA LEU A 101 -69.63 -126.17 -2.86
C LEU A 101 -69.79 -124.72 -3.35
N ARG A 102 -70.88 -124.01 -2.99
CA ARG A 102 -71.08 -122.60 -3.37
C ARG A 102 -70.26 -121.65 -2.49
N GLU A 103 -70.14 -121.93 -1.19
CA GLU A 103 -69.40 -121.10 -0.24
C GLU A 103 -67.88 -121.17 -0.46
N ASN A 104 -67.37 -122.35 -0.82
CA ASN A 104 -65.95 -122.56 -1.11
C ASN A 104 -65.47 -121.84 -2.40
N ARG A 105 -66.39 -121.51 -3.31
CA ARG A 105 -66.09 -120.75 -4.54
C ARG A 105 -65.94 -119.25 -4.26
N ARG A 106 -66.75 -118.70 -3.35
CA ARG A 106 -66.74 -117.28 -2.95
C ARG A 106 -65.50 -116.88 -2.13
N LEU A 107 -64.95 -117.82 -1.35
CA LEU A 107 -63.72 -117.60 -0.57
C LEU A 107 -62.45 -117.63 -1.43
N ARG A 108 -62.44 -118.36 -2.56
CA ARG A 108 -61.29 -118.33 -3.50
C ARG A 108 -61.19 -117.00 -4.25
N ASP A 109 -62.31 -116.41 -4.68
CA ASP A 109 -62.28 -115.14 -5.42
C ASP A 109 -61.79 -113.96 -4.54
N ARG A 110 -62.12 -113.92 -3.24
CA ARG A 110 -61.61 -112.88 -2.30
C ARG A 110 -60.14 -113.07 -1.92
N ALA A 111 -59.62 -114.30 -1.96
CA ALA A 111 -58.19 -114.55 -1.74
C ALA A 111 -57.37 -114.03 -2.92
N GLY A 112 -57.83 -114.23 -4.16
CA GLY A 112 -57.14 -113.71 -5.35
C GLY A 112 -57.05 -112.18 -5.39
N THR A 113 -58.11 -111.45 -5.02
CA THR A 113 -58.06 -109.96 -5.01
C THR A 113 -57.13 -109.39 -3.94
N LEU A 114 -56.98 -110.08 -2.79
CA LEU A 114 -56.04 -109.67 -1.74
C LEU A 114 -54.59 -110.02 -2.09
N GLU A 115 -54.36 -111.11 -2.84
CA GLU A 115 -53.04 -111.43 -3.41
C GLU A 115 -52.63 -110.36 -4.44
N ASP A 116 -53.54 -109.94 -5.33
CA ASP A 116 -53.27 -108.87 -6.31
C ASP A 116 -52.98 -107.50 -5.65
N GLU A 117 -53.66 -107.15 -4.55
CA GLU A 117 -53.40 -105.90 -3.79
C GLU A 117 -52.06 -105.95 -3.02
N LEU A 118 -51.68 -107.11 -2.47
CA LEU A 118 -50.39 -107.30 -1.80
C LEU A 118 -49.24 -107.21 -2.80
N GLU A 119 -49.36 -107.85 -3.96
CA GLU A 119 -48.35 -107.81 -5.03
C GLU A 119 -48.16 -106.37 -5.57
N SER A 120 -49.25 -105.59 -5.67
CA SER A 120 -49.18 -104.16 -6.02
C SER A 120 -48.52 -103.28 -4.95
N LEU A 121 -48.69 -103.60 -3.66
CA LEU A 121 -48.05 -102.86 -2.56
C LEU A 121 -46.57 -103.23 -2.40
N GLU A 122 -46.22 -104.51 -2.57
CA GLU A 122 -44.82 -104.98 -2.60
C GLU A 122 -44.07 -104.32 -3.76
N THR A 123 -44.64 -104.31 -4.97
CA THR A 123 -44.05 -103.62 -6.13
C THR A 123 -43.88 -102.12 -5.89
N ARG A 124 -44.78 -101.48 -5.13
CA ARG A 124 -44.68 -100.05 -4.80
C ARG A 124 -43.63 -99.78 -3.72
N ASN A 125 -43.52 -100.64 -2.71
CA ASN A 125 -42.49 -100.53 -1.67
C ASN A 125 -41.10 -100.82 -2.24
N GLU A 126 -40.92 -101.85 -3.06
CA GLU A 126 -39.64 -102.13 -3.73
C GLU A 126 -39.19 -100.95 -4.60
N ARG A 127 -40.13 -100.26 -5.28
CA ARG A 127 -39.82 -99.04 -6.05
C ARG A 127 -39.42 -97.87 -5.14
N ILE A 128 -40.10 -97.65 -4.02
CA ILE A 128 -39.73 -96.60 -3.05
C ILE A 128 -38.36 -96.90 -2.41
N GLU A 129 -38.06 -98.15 -2.08
CA GLU A 129 -36.77 -98.58 -1.55
C GLU A 129 -35.64 -98.38 -2.57
N ALA A 130 -35.89 -98.70 -3.85
CA ALA A 130 -34.93 -98.43 -4.93
C ALA A 130 -34.65 -96.94 -5.11
N GLN A 131 -35.68 -96.09 -5.07
CA GLN A 131 -35.53 -94.63 -5.15
C GLN A 131 -34.84 -94.03 -3.92
N ALA A 132 -35.11 -94.57 -2.73
CA ALA A 132 -34.44 -94.17 -1.50
C ALA A 132 -32.95 -94.53 -1.53
N ALA A 133 -32.59 -95.70 -2.07
CA ALA A 133 -31.21 -96.11 -2.25
C ALA A 133 -30.46 -95.24 -3.28
N GLU A 134 -31.12 -94.90 -4.39
CA GLU A 134 -30.56 -93.98 -5.41
C GLU A 134 -30.37 -92.57 -4.86
N LEU A 135 -31.32 -92.06 -4.07
CA LEU A 135 -31.19 -90.78 -3.37
C LEU A 135 -30.08 -90.81 -2.32
N GLU A 136 -29.93 -91.90 -1.57
CA GLU A 136 -28.85 -92.08 -0.60
C GLU A 136 -27.47 -92.05 -1.28
N GLU A 137 -27.32 -92.74 -2.41
CA GLU A 137 -26.11 -92.71 -3.22
C GLU A 137 -25.83 -91.30 -3.76
N ALA A 138 -26.85 -90.64 -4.32
CA ALA A 138 -26.75 -89.28 -4.84
C ALA A 138 -26.37 -88.27 -3.76
N MET A 139 -26.98 -88.36 -2.57
CA MET A 139 -26.65 -87.55 -1.41
C MET A 139 -25.22 -87.83 -0.91
N GLY A 140 -24.77 -89.09 -0.93
CA GLY A 140 -23.40 -89.48 -0.60
C GLY A 140 -22.36 -88.88 -1.55
N LEU A 141 -22.66 -88.88 -2.86
CA LEU A 141 -21.82 -88.24 -3.87
C LEU A 141 -21.77 -86.71 -3.69
N CYS A 142 -22.91 -86.08 -3.40
CA CYS A 142 -22.98 -84.64 -3.16
C CYS A 142 -22.28 -84.21 -1.87
N ALA A 143 -22.41 -85.00 -0.79
CA ALA A 143 -21.66 -84.81 0.45
C ALA A 143 -20.14 -84.94 0.24
N ALA A 144 -19.71 -85.75 -0.73
CA ALA A 144 -18.31 -85.85 -1.17
C ALA A 144 -17.89 -84.75 -2.17
N GLY A 145 -18.71 -83.70 -2.34
CA GLY A 145 -18.41 -82.55 -3.19
C GLY A 145 -18.69 -82.78 -4.69
N ARG A 146 -19.35 -83.87 -5.09
CA ARG A 146 -19.71 -84.14 -6.50
C ARG A 146 -21.07 -83.54 -6.84
N LEU A 147 -21.13 -82.22 -6.84
CA LEU A 147 -22.37 -81.47 -7.02
C LEU A 147 -23.00 -81.62 -8.42
N ALA A 148 -22.27 -82.12 -9.42
CA ALA A 148 -22.78 -82.36 -10.77
C ALA A 148 -23.73 -83.57 -10.90
N HIS A 149 -23.84 -84.41 -9.87
CA HIS A 149 -24.69 -85.60 -9.89
C HIS A 149 -26.18 -85.22 -9.81
N ARG A 150 -27.03 -85.91 -10.58
CA ARG A 150 -28.48 -85.70 -10.64
C ARG A 150 -29.17 -87.06 -10.70
N ILE A 151 -30.36 -87.12 -10.14
CA ILE A 151 -31.22 -88.32 -10.17
C ILE A 151 -32.17 -88.19 -11.36
N GLU A 152 -32.39 -89.26 -12.11
CA GLU A 152 -33.34 -89.26 -13.22
C GLU A 152 -34.79 -89.23 -12.68
N PRO A 153 -35.66 -88.31 -13.14
CA PRO A 153 -37.06 -88.29 -12.70
C PRO A 153 -37.80 -89.53 -13.20
N ASP A 154 -38.39 -90.32 -12.29
CA ASP A 154 -39.29 -91.42 -12.64
C ASP A 154 -40.73 -90.91 -12.75
N GLU A 155 -41.27 -90.87 -13.97
CA GLU A 155 -42.65 -90.41 -14.27
C GLU A 155 -43.74 -91.22 -13.55
N ASN A 156 -43.43 -92.42 -13.06
CA ASN A 156 -44.37 -93.32 -12.39
C ASN A 156 -44.19 -93.35 -10.85
N ALA A 157 -43.31 -92.50 -10.32
CA ALA A 157 -43.05 -92.41 -8.89
C ALA A 157 -44.16 -91.63 -8.16
N PRO A 158 -44.58 -92.07 -6.96
CA PRO A 158 -45.59 -91.36 -6.18
C PRO A 158 -45.09 -90.05 -5.54
N LEU A 159 -43.79 -89.72 -5.62
CA LEU A 159 -43.14 -88.57 -4.98
C LEU A 159 -42.14 -87.88 -5.93
N SER A 160 -42.18 -86.54 -6.02
CA SER A 160 -41.30 -85.69 -6.87
C SER A 160 -39.90 -85.45 -6.28
N VAL A 161 -39.33 -86.43 -5.56
CA VAL A 161 -38.10 -86.24 -4.76
C VAL A 161 -36.87 -86.01 -5.64
N ALA A 162 -36.80 -86.63 -6.81
CA ALA A 162 -35.72 -86.40 -7.77
C ALA A 162 -35.71 -84.97 -8.30
N GLU A 163 -36.89 -84.37 -8.55
CA GLU A 163 -37.02 -83.00 -9.03
C GLU A 163 -36.57 -81.98 -7.97
N GLU A 164 -37.05 -82.14 -6.72
CA GLU A 164 -36.67 -81.27 -5.60
C GLU A 164 -35.18 -81.40 -5.24
N PHE A 165 -34.62 -82.62 -5.29
CA PHE A 165 -33.19 -82.85 -5.10
C PHE A 165 -32.38 -82.16 -6.20
N ASN A 166 -32.76 -82.32 -7.46
CA ASN A 166 -32.06 -81.71 -8.58
C ASN A 166 -32.11 -80.17 -8.51
N ALA A 167 -33.25 -79.59 -8.12
CA ALA A 167 -33.39 -78.15 -7.92
C ALA A 167 -32.50 -77.62 -6.78
N MET A 168 -32.41 -78.34 -5.65
CA MET A 168 -31.48 -78.02 -4.57
C MET A 168 -30.02 -78.08 -5.04
N MET A 169 -29.67 -79.08 -5.86
CA MET A 169 -28.33 -79.22 -6.40
C MET A 169 -27.99 -78.12 -7.40
N ASP A 170 -28.94 -77.65 -8.21
CA ASP A 170 -28.78 -76.50 -9.09
C ASP A 170 -28.52 -75.20 -8.30
N GLU A 171 -29.22 -74.99 -7.18
CA GLU A 171 -29.04 -73.82 -6.31
C GLU A 171 -27.68 -73.86 -5.57
N LEU A 172 -27.28 -75.03 -5.06
CA LEU A 172 -25.97 -75.24 -4.44
C LEU A 172 -24.83 -75.04 -5.45
N GLU A 173 -24.99 -75.58 -6.65
CA GLU A 173 -24.04 -75.38 -7.74
C GLU A 173 -23.95 -73.91 -8.15
N GLY A 174 -25.08 -73.22 -8.24
CA GLY A 174 -25.16 -71.78 -8.47
C GLY A 174 -24.45 -70.98 -7.38
N THR A 175 -24.66 -71.33 -6.12
CA THR A 175 -24.00 -70.67 -4.97
C THR A 175 -22.48 -70.86 -5.01
N ILE A 176 -22.00 -72.08 -5.27
CA ILE A 176 -20.57 -72.36 -5.39
C ILE A 176 -19.94 -71.59 -6.56
N ARG A 177 -20.66 -71.45 -7.68
CA ARG A 177 -20.21 -70.64 -8.83
C ARG A 177 -20.07 -69.17 -8.44
N HIS A 178 -21.10 -68.57 -7.84
CA HIS A 178 -21.05 -67.18 -7.38
C HIS A 178 -19.93 -66.95 -6.36
N LEU A 179 -19.71 -67.89 -5.44
CA LEU A 179 -18.61 -67.82 -4.48
C LEU A 179 -17.24 -67.88 -5.17
N LYS A 180 -17.07 -68.73 -6.20
CA LYS A 180 -15.82 -68.78 -6.98
C LYS A 180 -15.55 -67.48 -7.74
N ASP A 181 -16.58 -66.88 -8.33
CA ASP A 181 -16.44 -65.61 -9.05
C ASP A 181 -16.17 -64.45 -8.09
N PHE A 182 -16.85 -64.41 -6.94
CA PHE A 182 -16.56 -63.44 -5.87
C PHE A 182 -15.13 -63.56 -5.36
N VAL A 183 -14.64 -64.78 -5.13
CA VAL A 183 -13.26 -65.01 -4.67
C VAL A 183 -12.23 -64.57 -5.72
N ARG A 184 -12.49 -64.81 -7.02
CA ARG A 184 -11.62 -64.28 -8.09
C ARG A 184 -11.57 -62.76 -8.08
N LEU A 185 -12.74 -62.12 -7.94
CA LEU A 185 -12.82 -60.67 -7.84
C LEU A 185 -12.02 -60.15 -6.63
N VAL A 186 -12.15 -60.78 -5.46
CA VAL A 186 -11.39 -60.41 -4.26
C VAL A 186 -9.88 -60.55 -4.48
N VAL A 187 -9.39 -61.63 -5.11
CA VAL A 187 -7.96 -61.78 -5.43
C VAL A 187 -7.49 -60.66 -6.35
N THR A 188 -8.20 -60.39 -7.44
CA THR A 188 -7.84 -59.32 -8.38
C THR A 188 -7.85 -57.95 -7.70
N SER A 189 -8.88 -57.64 -6.91
CA SER A 189 -8.96 -56.37 -6.19
C SER A 189 -7.89 -56.23 -5.10
N SER A 190 -7.47 -57.32 -4.45
CA SER A 190 -6.33 -57.32 -3.53
C SER A 190 -5.01 -57.06 -4.26
N ASP A 191 -4.79 -57.67 -5.43
CA ASP A 191 -3.58 -57.44 -6.25
C ASP A 191 -3.51 -56.00 -6.75
N GLU A 192 -4.64 -55.44 -7.22
CA GLU A 192 -4.75 -54.03 -7.62
C GLU A 192 -4.51 -53.08 -6.46
N LEU A 193 -5.02 -53.41 -5.25
CA LEU A 193 -4.80 -52.61 -4.05
C LEU A 193 -3.33 -52.62 -3.63
N MET A 194 -2.64 -53.76 -3.67
CA MET A 194 -1.21 -53.85 -3.35
C MET A 194 -0.37 -53.02 -4.33
N ALA A 195 -0.67 -53.09 -5.63
CA ALA A 195 0.01 -52.27 -6.64
C ALA A 195 -0.23 -50.76 -6.41
N GLY A 196 -1.46 -50.37 -6.07
CA GLY A 196 -1.78 -48.99 -5.71
C GLY A 196 -1.07 -48.52 -4.44
N THR A 197 -0.92 -49.37 -3.42
CA THR A 197 -0.18 -48.99 -2.20
C THR A 197 1.32 -48.83 -2.45
N ASP A 198 1.93 -49.62 -3.35
CA ASP A 198 3.34 -49.49 -3.72
C ASP A 198 3.61 -48.17 -4.47
N GLU A 199 2.69 -47.78 -5.37
CA GLU A 199 2.77 -46.51 -6.10
C GLU A 199 2.68 -45.31 -5.14
N VAL A 200 1.72 -45.32 -4.21
CA VAL A 200 1.58 -44.25 -3.21
C VAL A 200 2.79 -44.22 -2.27
N THR A 201 3.35 -45.37 -1.88
CA THR A 201 4.56 -45.43 -1.03
C THR A 201 5.77 -44.80 -1.72
N THR A 202 5.93 -45.03 -3.02
CA THR A 202 6.99 -44.41 -3.83
C THR A 202 6.79 -42.90 -3.89
N ALA A 203 5.59 -42.43 -4.20
CA ALA A 203 5.26 -41.01 -4.22
C ALA A 203 5.46 -40.33 -2.85
N SER A 204 5.12 -41.00 -1.74
CA SER A 204 5.38 -40.49 -0.39
C SER A 204 6.88 -40.36 -0.09
N THR A 205 7.72 -41.26 -0.61
CA THR A 205 9.18 -41.17 -0.45
C THR A 205 9.76 -39.99 -1.23
N GLU A 206 9.32 -39.80 -2.48
CA GLU A 206 9.71 -38.65 -3.31
C GLU A 206 9.29 -37.33 -2.65
N ILE A 207 8.07 -37.25 -2.11
CA ILE A 207 7.60 -36.08 -1.35
C ILE A 207 8.50 -35.80 -0.14
N SER A 208 8.94 -36.82 0.60
CA SER A 208 9.86 -36.62 1.74
C SER A 208 11.21 -36.06 1.30
N GLU A 209 11.75 -36.50 0.15
CA GLU A 209 13.01 -35.99 -0.39
C GLU A 209 12.87 -34.52 -0.85
N ASP A 210 11.82 -34.20 -1.61
CA ASP A 210 11.54 -32.83 -2.07
C ASP A 210 11.33 -31.86 -0.90
N ILE A 211 10.65 -32.32 0.16
CA ILE A 211 10.39 -31.51 1.36
C ILE A 211 11.65 -31.26 2.18
N GLN A 212 12.59 -32.22 2.21
CA GLN A 212 13.89 -32.00 2.84
C GLN A 212 14.70 -30.94 2.08
N GLU A 213 14.66 -30.94 0.75
CA GLU A 213 15.30 -29.91 -0.07
C GLU A 213 14.68 -28.53 0.18
N ILE A 214 13.35 -28.45 0.36
CA ILE A 214 12.65 -27.21 0.73
C ILE A 214 13.10 -26.72 2.12
N ALA A 215 13.20 -27.60 3.11
CA ALA A 215 13.65 -27.24 4.45
C ALA A 215 15.09 -26.71 4.45
N ASP A 216 16.00 -27.39 3.73
CA ASP A 216 17.39 -26.98 3.59
C ASP A 216 17.49 -25.63 2.85
N GLY A 217 16.68 -25.44 1.80
CA GLY A 217 16.57 -24.19 1.06
C GLY A 217 16.10 -23.02 1.92
N ALA A 218 15.09 -23.24 2.75
CA ALA A 218 14.58 -22.24 3.70
C ALA A 218 15.63 -21.86 4.76
N SER A 219 16.41 -22.84 5.27
CA SER A 219 17.50 -22.57 6.20
C SER A 219 18.61 -21.72 5.56
N VAL A 220 19.01 -22.04 4.33
CA VAL A 220 20.01 -21.25 3.59
C VAL A 220 19.49 -19.84 3.28
N GLN A 221 18.18 -19.71 3.01
CA GLN A 221 17.56 -18.41 2.80
C GLN A 221 17.63 -17.55 4.07
N SER A 222 17.36 -18.13 5.24
CA SER A 222 17.48 -17.42 6.53
C SER A 222 18.90 -16.90 6.77
N GLU A 223 19.93 -17.73 6.56
CA GLU A 223 21.35 -17.31 6.71
C GLU A 223 21.72 -16.15 5.76
N ARG A 224 21.17 -16.15 4.54
CA ARG A 224 21.40 -15.06 3.57
C ARG A 224 20.69 -13.77 4.00
N LEU A 225 19.49 -13.87 4.56
CA LEU A 225 18.74 -12.70 5.05
C LEU A 225 19.44 -12.05 6.24
N GLU A 226 20.04 -12.83 7.15
CA GLU A 226 20.91 -12.27 8.21
C GLU A 226 22.09 -11.47 7.64
N SER A 227 22.69 -11.96 6.55
CA SER A 227 23.78 -11.25 5.88
C SER A 227 23.29 -9.95 5.22
N VAL A 228 22.11 -9.96 4.60
CA VAL A 228 21.49 -8.75 4.03
C VAL A 228 21.19 -7.74 5.13
N ASN A 229 20.68 -8.18 6.29
CA ASN A 229 20.40 -7.28 7.41
C ASN A 229 21.66 -6.58 7.92
N ALA A 230 22.78 -7.30 8.02
CA ALA A 230 24.08 -6.69 8.36
C ALA A 230 24.57 -5.67 7.31
N GLU A 231 24.31 -5.89 6.03
CA GLU A 231 24.61 -4.91 4.98
C GLU A 231 23.68 -3.68 5.07
N MET A 232 22.43 -3.85 5.49
CA MET A 232 21.51 -2.74 5.75
C MET A 232 21.97 -1.89 6.94
N ASP A 233 22.44 -2.50 8.03
CA ASP A 233 23.05 -1.77 9.15
C ASP A 233 24.25 -0.90 8.68
N HIS A 234 25.09 -1.47 7.80
CA HIS A 234 26.20 -0.72 7.20
C HIS A 234 25.73 0.42 6.30
N LEU A 235 24.65 0.22 5.55
CA LEU A 235 24.07 1.25 4.70
C LEU A 235 23.50 2.40 5.54
N SER A 236 22.75 2.11 6.60
CA SER A 236 22.23 3.11 7.54
C SER A 236 23.34 3.96 8.14
N ALA A 237 24.44 3.32 8.59
CA ALA A 237 25.59 4.04 9.13
C ALA A 237 26.26 4.98 8.10
N ASN A 238 26.32 4.57 6.82
CA ASN A 238 26.86 5.42 5.76
C ASN A 238 25.93 6.59 5.44
N ILE A 239 24.61 6.38 5.48
CA ILE A 239 23.60 7.42 5.27
C ILE A 239 23.71 8.48 6.37
N GLU A 240 23.79 8.07 7.64
CA GLU A 240 24.02 8.97 8.78
C GLU A 240 25.32 9.77 8.63
N GLU A 241 26.40 9.11 8.16
CA GLU A 241 27.67 9.80 7.91
C GLU A 241 27.56 10.82 6.78
N ILE A 242 26.79 10.54 5.72
CA ILE A 242 26.53 11.47 4.62
C ILE A 242 25.73 12.67 5.12
N ALA A 243 24.65 12.45 5.88
CA ALA A 243 23.84 13.53 6.45
C ALA A 243 24.69 14.45 7.35
N SER A 244 25.46 13.88 8.28
CA SER A 244 26.35 14.63 9.16
C SER A 244 27.43 15.44 8.41
N ARG A 245 27.99 14.87 7.33
CA ARG A 245 28.97 15.57 6.50
C ARG A 245 28.31 16.69 5.68
N SER A 246 27.09 16.48 5.21
CA SER A 246 26.31 17.46 4.46
C SER A 246 26.01 18.69 5.32
N GLU A 247 25.47 18.48 6.53
CA GLU A 247 25.24 19.53 7.53
C GLU A 247 26.50 20.41 7.75
N LYS A 248 27.66 19.75 7.85
CA LYS A 248 28.93 20.45 8.03
C LYS A 248 29.35 21.28 6.82
N VAL A 249 29.07 20.81 5.60
CA VAL A 249 29.35 21.57 4.38
C VAL A 249 28.38 22.75 4.26
N ALA A 250 27.09 22.58 4.58
CA ALA A 250 26.10 23.65 4.62
C ALA A 250 26.52 24.77 5.58
N THR A 251 26.96 24.42 6.78
CA THR A 251 27.49 25.40 7.76
C THR A 251 28.67 26.19 7.18
N ILE A 252 29.64 25.51 6.55
CA ILE A 252 30.83 26.16 5.97
C ILE A 252 30.43 27.06 4.78
N ALA A 253 29.47 26.63 3.98
CA ALA A 253 28.94 27.40 2.86
C ALA A 253 28.25 28.68 3.36
N ALA A 254 27.39 28.58 4.37
CA ALA A 254 26.76 29.74 5.00
C ALA A 254 27.78 30.72 5.60
N GLU A 255 28.80 30.23 6.32
CA GLU A 255 29.90 31.07 6.84
C GLU A 255 30.70 31.75 5.71
N THR A 256 30.86 31.07 4.57
CA THR A 256 31.58 31.60 3.40
C THR A 256 30.76 32.69 2.71
N ALA A 257 29.46 32.47 2.52
CA ALA A 257 28.54 33.48 1.98
C ALA A 257 28.55 34.75 2.85
N GLU A 258 28.47 34.59 4.17
CA GLU A 258 28.52 35.71 5.09
C GLU A 258 29.86 36.45 5.06
N THR A 259 30.98 35.71 5.05
CA THR A 259 32.31 36.31 4.90
C THR A 259 32.45 37.07 3.57
N GLY A 260 31.84 36.57 2.49
CA GLY A 260 31.76 37.26 1.21
C GLY A 260 30.99 38.58 1.31
N ARG A 261 29.83 38.58 1.98
CA ARG A 261 29.01 39.78 2.20
C ARG A 261 29.71 40.82 3.08
N GLU A 262 30.33 40.41 4.20
CA GLU A 262 31.14 41.29 5.04
C GLU A 262 32.32 41.89 4.25
N GLY A 263 32.99 41.07 3.42
CA GLY A 263 34.05 41.53 2.54
C GLY A 263 33.55 42.59 1.54
N ARG A 264 32.36 42.38 0.97
CA ARG A 264 31.70 43.32 0.04
C ARG A 264 31.41 44.66 0.70
N GLU A 265 30.90 44.65 1.94
CA GLU A 265 30.66 45.89 2.71
C GLU A 265 31.97 46.64 3.02
N ALA A 266 33.01 45.92 3.42
CA ALA A 266 34.34 46.50 3.64
C ALA A 266 34.93 47.11 2.35
N ALA A 267 34.72 46.45 1.20
CA ALA A 267 35.13 46.97 -0.11
C ALA A 267 34.34 48.23 -0.49
N ARG A 268 33.01 48.27 -0.29
CA ARG A 268 32.19 49.48 -0.51
C ARG A 268 32.67 50.66 0.33
N THR A 269 32.93 50.42 1.62
CA THR A 269 33.49 51.45 2.50
C THR A 269 34.83 51.98 1.99
N ALA A 270 35.65 51.12 1.36
CA ALA A 270 36.90 51.54 0.75
C ALA A 270 36.69 52.38 -0.51
N VAL A 271 35.68 52.07 -1.35
CA VAL A 271 35.28 52.90 -2.50
C VAL A 271 34.84 54.28 -2.04
N ASP A 272 33.92 54.37 -1.06
CA ASP A 272 33.45 55.64 -0.50
C ASP A 272 34.63 56.51 0.00
N GLY A 273 35.59 55.88 0.68
CA GLY A 273 36.79 56.54 1.14
C GLY A 273 37.71 57.02 0.02
N ILE A 274 37.74 56.32 -1.12
CA ILE A 274 38.49 56.72 -2.31
C ILE A 274 37.80 57.90 -3.01
N GLU A 275 36.46 57.91 -3.09
CA GLU A 275 35.69 59.04 -3.62
C GLU A 275 35.88 60.32 -2.77
N GLU A 276 35.95 60.20 -1.45
CA GLU A 276 36.26 61.34 -0.57
C GLU A 276 37.67 61.90 -0.86
N ILE A 277 38.63 61.01 -1.14
CA ILE A 277 39.99 61.40 -1.53
C ILE A 277 39.98 62.08 -2.92
N GLU A 278 39.21 61.59 -3.87
CA GLU A 278 39.04 62.21 -5.20
C GLU A 278 38.48 63.63 -5.10
N SER A 279 37.44 63.82 -4.29
CA SER A 279 36.87 65.16 -4.03
C SER A 279 37.90 66.09 -3.39
N GLY A 280 38.66 65.60 -2.40
CA GLY A 280 39.73 66.39 -1.78
C GLY A 280 40.88 66.72 -2.72
N SER A 281 41.18 65.84 -3.69
CA SER A 281 42.15 66.08 -4.75
C SER A 281 41.69 67.19 -5.70
N THR A 282 40.41 67.15 -6.10
CA THR A 282 39.79 68.19 -6.95
C THR A 282 39.83 69.56 -6.29
N GLU A 283 39.46 69.65 -5.00
CA GLU A 283 39.57 70.91 -4.23
C GLU A 283 41.02 71.42 -4.14
N ALA A 284 42.00 70.51 -4.05
CA ALA A 284 43.41 70.88 -4.04
C ALA A 284 43.85 71.46 -5.38
N VAL A 285 43.38 70.93 -6.51
CA VAL A 285 43.62 71.50 -7.85
C VAL A 285 43.07 72.93 -7.92
N GLU A 286 41.81 73.15 -7.54
CA GLU A 286 41.19 74.48 -7.57
C GLU A 286 41.94 75.52 -6.70
N ALA A 287 42.41 75.08 -5.52
CA ALA A 287 43.20 75.94 -4.62
C ALA A 287 44.57 76.29 -5.22
N ILE A 288 45.21 75.35 -5.92
CA ILE A 288 46.48 75.54 -6.62
C ILE A 288 46.29 76.47 -7.82
N GLU A 289 45.21 76.35 -8.59
CA GLU A 289 44.86 77.25 -9.69
C GLU A 289 44.60 78.68 -9.19
N THR A 290 43.83 78.83 -8.11
CA THR A 290 43.61 80.14 -7.47
C THR A 290 44.93 80.77 -7.01
N LEU A 291 45.84 79.97 -6.42
CA LEU A 291 47.16 80.44 -6.03
C LEU A 291 48.00 80.85 -7.25
N HIS A 292 47.86 80.15 -8.38
CA HIS A 292 48.53 80.51 -9.63
C HIS A 292 48.06 81.88 -10.13
N GLU A 293 46.75 82.12 -10.17
CA GLU A 293 46.16 83.41 -10.54
C GLU A 293 46.59 84.55 -9.60
N ASP A 294 46.60 84.30 -8.29
CA ASP A 294 47.07 85.27 -7.30
C ASP A 294 48.56 85.62 -7.50
N VAL A 295 49.40 84.64 -7.85
CA VAL A 295 50.82 84.85 -8.13
C VAL A 295 51.01 85.70 -9.39
N GLU A 296 50.26 85.43 -10.47
CA GLU A 296 50.28 86.25 -11.69
C GLU A 296 49.84 87.69 -11.43
N ALA A 297 48.77 87.89 -10.65
CA ALA A 297 48.28 89.21 -10.29
C ALA A 297 49.29 90.00 -9.44
N ILE A 298 50.02 89.32 -8.54
CA ILE A 298 51.10 89.93 -7.76
C ILE A 298 52.28 90.28 -8.66
N ASP A 299 52.62 89.44 -9.63
CA ASP A 299 53.70 89.69 -10.59
C ASP A 299 53.45 90.99 -11.39
N GLU A 300 52.23 91.19 -11.91
CA GLU A 300 51.83 92.44 -12.59
C GLU A 300 51.98 93.68 -11.68
N LEU A 301 51.63 93.55 -10.40
CA LEU A 301 51.79 94.63 -9.42
C LEU A 301 53.27 94.93 -9.14
N VAL A 302 54.11 93.90 -9.05
CA VAL A 302 55.54 94.04 -8.83
C VAL A 302 56.22 94.68 -10.04
N GLU A 303 55.81 94.33 -11.27
CA GLU A 303 56.27 94.98 -12.50
C GLU A 303 55.89 96.47 -12.51
N MET A 304 54.64 96.81 -12.15
CA MET A 304 54.19 98.19 -12.01
C MET A 304 55.00 98.96 -10.95
N ILE A 305 55.30 98.35 -9.80
CA ILE A 305 56.14 98.96 -8.76
C ILE A 305 57.57 99.20 -9.27
N SER A 306 58.14 98.23 -9.99
CA SER A 306 59.46 98.35 -10.63
C SER A 306 59.49 99.51 -11.63
N ASP A 307 58.44 99.68 -12.43
CA ASP A 307 58.26 100.78 -13.36
C ASP A 307 58.15 102.14 -12.66
N ILE A 308 57.34 102.23 -11.58
CA ILE A 308 57.21 103.44 -10.76
C ILE A 308 58.54 103.79 -10.10
N ALA A 309 59.25 102.80 -9.56
CA ALA A 309 60.57 102.98 -8.95
C ALA A 309 61.58 103.51 -9.98
N ARG A 310 61.58 102.95 -11.20
CA ARG A 310 62.43 103.41 -12.31
C ARG A 310 62.08 104.84 -12.75
N GLN A 311 60.79 105.16 -12.85
CA GLN A 311 60.32 106.51 -13.17
C GLN A 311 60.69 107.52 -12.07
N THR A 312 60.55 107.12 -10.80
CA THR A 312 60.89 107.93 -9.62
C THR A 312 62.39 108.17 -9.53
N ASN A 313 63.20 107.14 -9.78
CA ASN A 313 64.66 107.25 -9.88
C ASN A 313 65.06 108.23 -11.00
N MET A 314 64.40 108.18 -12.16
CA MET A 314 64.62 109.12 -13.27
C MET A 314 64.16 110.55 -12.95
N LEU A 315 63.02 110.74 -12.28
CA LEU A 315 62.53 112.05 -11.83
C LEU A 315 63.43 112.66 -10.77
N ALA A 316 63.86 111.87 -9.79
CA ALA A 316 64.79 112.26 -8.75
C ALA A 316 66.17 112.60 -9.32
N LEU A 317 66.64 111.84 -10.31
CA LEU A 317 67.87 112.15 -11.05
C LEU A 317 67.75 113.49 -11.79
N ASN A 318 66.64 113.72 -12.50
CA ASN A 318 66.38 114.98 -13.20
C ASN A 318 66.26 116.17 -12.23
N ALA A 319 65.62 115.98 -11.07
CA ALA A 319 65.51 116.99 -10.01
C ALA A 319 66.86 117.31 -9.36
N ASN A 320 67.70 116.29 -9.11
CA ASN A 320 69.05 116.47 -8.58
C ASN A 320 69.96 117.22 -9.58
N ILE A 321 69.82 116.93 -10.88
CA ILE A 321 70.48 117.68 -11.97
C ILE A 321 70.03 119.14 -12.00
N GLU A 322 68.73 119.43 -11.85
CA GLU A 322 68.19 120.80 -11.91
C GLU A 322 68.50 121.61 -10.64
N ALA A 323 68.46 120.98 -9.47
CA ALA A 323 68.92 121.58 -8.20
C ALA A 323 70.42 121.94 -8.25
N SER A 324 71.22 121.16 -8.99
CA SER A 324 72.63 121.49 -9.27
C SER A 324 72.80 122.62 -10.30
N ARG A 325 71.79 122.93 -11.11
CA ARG A 325 71.80 123.98 -12.17
C ARG A 325 71.30 125.36 -11.71
N GLY A 326 70.39 125.44 -10.74
CA GLY A 326 69.74 126.68 -10.28
C GLY A 326 70.60 127.65 -9.45
N THR A 327 71.92 127.47 -9.38
CA THR A 327 72.83 128.19 -8.46
C THR A 327 73.24 129.60 -8.88
N THR A 328 72.50 130.25 -9.79
CA THR A 328 72.81 131.62 -10.22
C THR A 328 71.61 132.54 -10.07
N GLU A 329 71.72 133.40 -9.04
CA GLU A 329 70.93 134.61 -8.75
C GLU A 329 69.73 134.41 -7.79
N ASP A 330 70.00 134.73 -6.51
CA ASP A 330 69.09 134.91 -5.36
C ASP A 330 68.58 133.66 -4.59
N GLY A 331 69.32 133.22 -3.56
CA GLY A 331 68.76 132.51 -2.38
C GLY A 331 69.20 131.07 -2.12
N ASP A 332 69.49 130.76 -0.85
CA ASP A 332 70.08 129.54 -0.24
C ASP A 332 69.19 128.27 -0.29
N ASP A 333 68.20 128.19 -1.19
CA ASP A 333 67.13 127.17 -1.15
C ASP A 333 67.38 125.92 -2.03
N GLY A 334 68.43 125.92 -2.87
CA GLY A 334 68.73 124.83 -3.83
C GLY A 334 69.45 123.61 -3.26
N GLU A 335 70.29 123.77 -2.22
CA GLU A 335 71.05 122.66 -1.60
C GLU A 335 70.12 121.69 -0.85
N GLY A 336 69.08 122.19 -0.19
CA GLY A 336 68.07 121.36 0.47
C GLY A 336 67.28 120.49 -0.51
N PHE A 337 66.98 121.02 -1.70
CA PHE A 337 66.30 120.27 -2.77
C PHE A 337 67.18 119.16 -3.38
N ALA A 338 68.48 119.39 -3.53
CA ALA A 338 69.41 118.38 -4.04
C ALA A 338 69.57 117.19 -3.07
N VAL A 339 69.62 117.45 -1.75
CA VAL A 339 69.66 116.40 -0.72
C VAL A 339 68.39 115.55 -0.77
N VAL A 340 67.21 116.19 -0.82
CA VAL A 340 65.92 115.46 -0.93
C VAL A 340 65.86 114.64 -2.22
N ALA A 341 66.32 115.17 -3.35
CA ALA A 341 66.35 114.43 -4.62
C ALA A 341 67.33 113.24 -4.59
N SER A 342 68.46 113.33 -3.87
CA SER A 342 69.37 112.20 -3.66
C SER A 342 68.73 111.11 -2.80
N GLU A 343 68.04 111.51 -1.72
CA GLU A 343 67.33 110.58 -0.83
C GLU A 343 66.20 109.83 -1.57
N VAL A 344 65.42 110.55 -2.38
CA VAL A 344 64.36 109.94 -3.21
C VAL A 344 64.94 108.99 -4.26
N LYS A 345 66.11 109.30 -4.81
CA LYS A 345 66.80 108.42 -5.76
C LYS A 345 67.28 107.13 -5.08
N GLU A 346 67.86 107.24 -3.89
CA GLU A 346 68.33 106.09 -3.12
C GLU A 346 67.15 105.19 -2.71
N LEU A 347 66.06 105.79 -2.22
CA LEU A 347 64.81 105.09 -1.93
C LEU A 347 64.23 104.39 -3.16
N ALA A 348 64.26 105.03 -4.33
CA ALA A 348 63.76 104.42 -5.56
C ALA A 348 64.61 103.21 -6.01
N ASN A 349 65.93 103.23 -5.82
CA ASN A 349 66.77 102.05 -6.10
C ASN A 349 66.51 100.93 -5.08
N GLU A 350 66.28 101.28 -3.81
CA GLU A 350 65.95 100.31 -2.76
C GLU A 350 64.59 99.63 -3.03
N VAL A 351 63.59 100.38 -3.48
CA VAL A 351 62.30 99.83 -3.95
C VAL A 351 62.49 98.94 -5.17
N GLN A 352 63.37 99.32 -6.11
CA GLN A 352 63.65 98.50 -7.29
C GLN A 352 64.31 97.16 -6.93
N SER A 353 65.32 97.16 -6.05
CA SER A 353 65.93 95.91 -5.57
C SER A 353 64.97 95.06 -4.73
N ALA A 354 64.08 95.68 -3.95
CA ALA A 354 63.03 94.95 -3.24
C ALA A 354 62.02 94.29 -4.20
N ALA A 355 61.66 94.96 -5.30
CA ALA A 355 60.80 94.40 -6.34
C ALA A 355 61.46 93.18 -7.03
N GLU A 356 62.75 93.28 -7.40
CA GLU A 356 63.52 92.16 -7.99
C GLU A 356 63.61 90.95 -7.02
N GLU A 357 63.72 91.19 -5.71
CA GLU A 357 63.71 90.11 -4.71
C GLU A 357 62.32 89.45 -4.60
N ILE A 358 61.23 90.21 -4.76
CA ILE A 358 59.87 89.67 -4.78
C ILE A 358 59.66 88.83 -6.05
N GLU A 359 60.08 89.33 -7.22
CA GLU A 359 60.01 88.63 -8.51
C GLU A 359 60.68 87.25 -8.43
N THR A 360 61.92 87.18 -7.90
CA THR A 360 62.63 85.90 -7.69
C THR A 360 61.88 84.94 -6.75
N ARG A 361 61.12 85.46 -5.78
CA ARG A 361 60.31 84.63 -4.88
C ARG A 361 59.03 84.15 -5.56
N LEU A 362 58.42 84.95 -6.42
CA LEU A 362 57.25 84.57 -7.21
C LEU A 362 57.59 83.46 -8.19
N GLU A 363 58.70 83.57 -8.93
CA GLU A 363 59.18 82.49 -9.83
C GLU A 363 59.30 81.14 -9.10
N ARG A 364 59.85 81.15 -7.89
CA ARG A 364 59.97 79.95 -7.04
C ARG A 364 58.64 79.42 -6.51
N ILE A 365 57.65 80.29 -6.30
CA ILE A 365 56.30 79.88 -5.90
C ILE A 365 55.63 79.25 -7.12
N GLN A 366 55.74 79.86 -8.30
CA GLN A 366 55.20 79.36 -9.55
C GLN A 366 55.72 77.96 -9.89
N GLU A 367 57.05 77.74 -9.83
CA GLU A 367 57.67 76.42 -10.03
C GLU A 367 57.13 75.36 -9.04
N ARG A 368 56.89 75.75 -7.78
CA ARG A 368 56.32 74.86 -6.76
C ARG A 368 54.86 74.56 -6.99
N THR A 369 54.08 75.54 -7.46
CA THR A 369 52.68 75.38 -7.83
C THR A 369 52.55 74.41 -9.00
N GLU A 370 53.38 74.56 -10.05
CA GLU A 370 53.42 73.61 -11.18
C GLU A 370 53.76 72.18 -10.74
N THR A 371 54.76 72.02 -9.88
CA THR A 371 55.13 70.71 -9.32
C THR A 371 54.00 70.11 -8.48
N ALA A 372 53.28 70.94 -7.73
CA ALA A 372 52.13 70.51 -6.94
C ALA A 372 50.98 70.05 -7.85
N THR A 373 50.68 70.77 -8.93
CA THR A 373 49.70 70.34 -9.94
C THR A 373 50.06 68.98 -10.52
N GLU A 374 51.30 68.78 -10.97
CA GLU A 374 51.75 67.51 -11.54
C GLU A 374 51.58 66.34 -10.56
N THR A 375 51.88 66.56 -9.27
CA THR A 375 51.72 65.55 -8.21
C THR A 375 50.26 65.20 -7.96
N VAL A 376 49.37 66.19 -8.00
CA VAL A 376 47.93 65.98 -7.80
C VAL A 376 47.33 65.22 -8.98
N THR A 377 47.70 65.56 -10.22
CA THR A 377 47.29 64.80 -11.41
C THR A 377 47.76 63.34 -11.38
N GLU A 378 49.01 63.08 -10.97
CA GLU A 378 49.49 61.69 -10.78
C GLU A 378 48.72 60.95 -9.66
N THR A 379 48.19 61.69 -8.68
CA THR A 379 47.39 61.13 -7.60
C THR A 379 45.98 60.76 -8.09
N GLU A 380 45.36 61.59 -8.94
CA GLU A 380 44.09 61.28 -9.60
C GLU A 380 44.17 60.01 -10.45
N GLU A 381 45.23 59.84 -11.24
CA GLU A 381 45.44 58.61 -12.03
C GLU A 381 45.52 57.36 -11.15
N LYS A 382 46.15 57.47 -9.97
CA LYS A 382 46.25 56.35 -9.01
C LYS A 382 44.94 56.07 -8.31
N ILE A 383 44.16 57.10 -7.99
CA ILE A 383 42.83 56.98 -7.40
C ILE A 383 41.91 56.21 -8.35
N ALA A 384 41.89 56.56 -9.64
CA ALA A 384 41.11 55.84 -10.64
C ALA A 384 41.51 54.35 -10.71
N ALA A 385 42.81 54.05 -10.83
CA ALA A 385 43.28 52.67 -10.89
C ALA A 385 42.99 51.84 -9.61
N HIS A 386 42.99 52.49 -8.45
CA HIS A 386 42.63 51.85 -7.18
C HIS A 386 41.12 51.62 -7.04
N THR A 387 40.30 52.53 -7.53
CA THR A 387 38.84 52.36 -7.61
C THR A 387 38.51 51.13 -8.43
N ASP A 388 39.04 51.03 -9.66
CA ASP A 388 38.86 49.86 -10.53
C ASP A 388 39.28 48.56 -9.83
N SER A 389 40.39 48.57 -9.08
CA SER A 389 40.90 47.39 -8.38
C SER A 389 39.98 46.94 -7.23
N VAL A 390 39.37 47.89 -6.51
CA VAL A 390 38.45 47.60 -5.41
C VAL A 390 37.10 47.12 -5.95
N GLU A 391 36.61 47.71 -7.03
CA GLU A 391 35.38 47.27 -7.71
C GLU A 391 35.51 45.82 -8.23
N ASN A 392 36.66 45.47 -8.82
CA ASN A 392 36.94 44.08 -9.21
C ASN A 392 36.94 43.13 -8.00
N ALA A 393 37.48 43.55 -6.86
CA ALA A 393 37.46 42.75 -5.64
C ALA A 393 36.03 42.60 -5.08
N LEU A 394 35.20 43.64 -5.21
CA LEU A 394 33.80 43.64 -4.81
C LEU A 394 33.01 42.61 -5.63
N SER A 395 33.19 42.62 -6.96
CA SER A 395 32.56 41.63 -7.86
C SER A 395 33.01 40.20 -7.55
N ALA A 396 34.30 39.97 -7.29
CA ALA A 396 34.80 38.64 -6.92
C ALA A 396 34.23 38.13 -5.58
N LEU A 397 34.00 39.03 -4.61
CA LEU A 397 33.41 38.68 -3.32
C LEU A 397 31.91 38.37 -3.44
N GLU A 398 31.21 39.03 -4.36
CA GLU A 398 29.82 38.74 -4.70
C GLU A 398 29.71 37.35 -5.36
N GLU A 399 30.57 37.05 -6.34
CA GLU A 399 30.62 35.74 -6.99
C GLU A 399 30.93 34.61 -5.99
N ILE A 400 31.82 34.85 -5.01
CA ILE A 400 32.11 33.89 -3.93
C ILE A 400 30.87 33.64 -3.06
N ALA A 401 30.10 34.68 -2.74
CA ALA A 401 28.89 34.53 -1.94
C ALA A 401 27.83 33.72 -2.69
N GLU A 402 27.64 34.00 -3.98
CA GLU A 402 26.71 33.27 -4.85
C GLU A 402 27.11 31.80 -5.01
N TYR A 403 28.38 31.48 -5.26
CA TYR A 403 28.83 30.07 -5.31
C TYR A 403 28.68 29.35 -3.96
N ALA A 404 28.79 30.08 -2.85
CA ALA A 404 28.59 29.50 -1.53
C ALA A 404 27.10 29.21 -1.28
N GLU A 405 26.19 30.07 -1.74
CA GLU A 405 24.74 29.82 -1.73
C GLU A 405 24.39 28.61 -2.60
N GLU A 406 24.87 28.54 -3.85
CA GLU A 406 24.67 27.39 -4.74
C GLU A 406 25.20 26.08 -4.13
N THR A 407 26.35 26.14 -3.44
CA THR A 407 26.90 25.00 -2.70
C THR A 407 25.98 24.57 -1.55
N ASN A 408 25.40 25.52 -0.83
CA ASN A 408 24.45 25.24 0.25
C ASN A 408 23.19 24.54 -0.28
N ASP A 409 22.66 25.01 -1.40
CA ASP A 409 21.46 24.42 -2.03
C ASP A 409 21.73 22.99 -2.51
N GLY A 410 22.87 22.76 -3.18
CA GLY A 410 23.27 21.42 -3.59
C GLY A 410 23.50 20.46 -2.41
N VAL A 411 23.89 20.97 -1.23
CA VAL A 411 24.03 20.18 0.00
C VAL A 411 22.67 19.85 0.61
N GLN A 412 21.70 20.76 0.55
CA GLN A 412 20.33 20.48 0.98
C GLN A 412 19.71 19.37 0.11
N GLU A 413 19.95 19.39 -1.21
CA GLU A 413 19.53 18.29 -2.10
C GLU A 413 20.15 16.94 -1.71
N ILE A 414 21.43 16.92 -1.30
CA ILE A 414 22.08 15.72 -0.79
C ILE A 414 21.45 15.25 0.53
N SER A 415 21.09 16.17 1.41
CA SER A 415 20.43 15.84 2.69
C SER A 415 19.09 15.17 2.46
N MET A 416 18.23 15.74 1.61
CA MET A 416 16.96 15.12 1.22
C MET A 416 17.15 13.72 0.63
N ALA A 417 18.14 13.56 -0.25
CA ALA A 417 18.45 12.25 -0.83
C ALA A 417 18.92 11.23 0.21
N ALA A 418 19.64 11.67 1.25
CA ALA A 418 20.06 10.83 2.36
C ALA A 418 18.86 10.39 3.20
N ASP A 419 17.93 11.28 3.51
CA ASP A 419 16.70 10.97 4.26
C ASP A 419 15.82 9.97 3.50
N GLN A 420 15.64 10.17 2.19
CA GLN A 420 14.89 9.22 1.35
C GLN A 420 15.56 7.84 1.30
N GLN A 421 16.90 7.79 1.31
CA GLN A 421 17.63 6.53 1.40
C GLN A 421 17.48 5.87 2.78
N ALA A 422 17.41 6.64 3.87
CA ALA A 422 17.17 6.12 5.21
C ALA A 422 15.81 5.43 5.27
N GLU A 423 14.75 6.09 4.79
CA GLU A 423 13.40 5.53 4.73
C GLU A 423 13.37 4.23 3.88
N SER A 424 13.96 4.28 2.68
CA SER A 424 14.03 3.11 1.80
C SER A 424 14.78 1.94 2.45
N THR A 425 15.80 2.24 3.25
CA THR A 425 16.58 1.23 3.99
C THR A 425 15.74 0.60 5.11
N GLN A 426 14.97 1.40 5.85
CA GLN A 426 14.05 0.89 6.88
C GLN A 426 12.97 -0.03 6.26
N GLN A 427 12.40 0.36 5.12
CA GLN A 427 11.45 -0.48 4.39
C GLN A 427 12.09 -1.81 3.94
N ALA A 428 13.34 -1.76 3.45
CA ALA A 428 14.07 -2.97 3.06
C ALA A 428 14.33 -3.90 4.25
N VAL A 429 14.67 -3.36 5.43
CA VAL A 429 14.84 -4.13 6.67
C VAL A 429 13.53 -4.83 7.05
N ALA A 430 12.40 -4.12 7.02
CA ALA A 430 11.09 -4.72 7.32
C ALA A 430 10.74 -5.90 6.39
N LEU A 431 11.01 -5.76 5.09
CA LEU A 431 10.81 -6.82 4.10
C LEU A 431 11.74 -8.03 4.34
N VAL A 432 12.98 -7.78 4.76
CA VAL A 432 13.96 -8.82 5.10
C VAL A 432 13.48 -9.62 6.32
N ASP A 433 13.01 -8.95 7.37
CA ASP A 433 12.48 -9.58 8.59
C ASP A 433 11.21 -10.40 8.32
N GLU A 434 10.30 -9.88 7.48
CA GLU A 434 9.13 -10.63 7.04
C GLU A 434 9.54 -11.90 6.27
N THR A 435 10.50 -11.78 5.34
CA THR A 435 10.98 -12.92 4.55
C THR A 435 11.70 -13.96 5.43
N ALA A 436 12.41 -13.52 6.46
CA ALA A 436 13.05 -14.41 7.43
C ALA A 436 11.99 -15.20 8.22
N THR A 437 10.93 -14.52 8.67
CA THR A 437 9.78 -15.16 9.33
C THR A 437 9.08 -16.18 8.43
N ILE A 438 8.93 -15.87 7.14
CA ILE A 438 8.36 -16.81 6.15
C ILE A 438 9.28 -18.03 5.97
N SER A 439 10.61 -17.83 5.96
CA SER A 439 11.59 -18.91 5.82
C SER A 439 11.53 -19.88 7.01
N ASP A 440 11.49 -19.35 8.23
CA ASP A 440 11.32 -20.14 9.46
C ASP A 440 10.02 -20.95 9.44
N ARG A 441 8.92 -20.32 9.03
CA ARG A 441 7.62 -20.99 8.91
C ARG A 441 7.64 -22.07 7.82
N THR A 442 8.34 -21.83 6.71
CA THR A 442 8.48 -22.79 5.61
C THR A 442 9.26 -24.02 6.06
N SER A 443 10.35 -23.82 6.81
CA SER A 443 11.13 -24.91 7.41
C SER A 443 10.27 -25.74 8.38
N ALA A 444 9.54 -25.09 9.30
CA ALA A 444 8.65 -25.79 10.22
C ALA A 444 7.51 -26.54 9.51
N LEU A 445 6.95 -25.97 8.43
CA LEU A 445 5.92 -26.64 7.63
C LEU A 445 6.50 -27.86 6.90
N ALA A 446 7.70 -27.73 6.35
CA ALA A 446 8.41 -28.84 5.69
C ALA A 446 8.63 -30.00 6.68
N GLU A 447 9.09 -29.74 7.90
CA GLU A 447 9.22 -30.79 8.93
C GLU A 447 7.89 -31.52 9.22
N ASN A 448 6.78 -30.78 9.29
CA ASN A 448 5.45 -31.37 9.51
C ASN A 448 4.97 -32.24 8.33
N VAL A 449 5.24 -31.80 7.09
CA VAL A 449 4.89 -32.56 5.89
C VAL A 449 5.74 -33.83 5.79
N ALA A 450 7.04 -33.75 6.11
CA ALA A 450 7.93 -34.91 6.16
C ALA A 450 7.42 -35.95 7.18
N ALA A 451 7.06 -35.51 8.39
CA ALA A 451 6.47 -36.39 9.41
C ALA A 451 5.16 -37.03 8.92
N SER A 452 4.30 -36.27 8.23
CA SER A 452 3.05 -36.79 7.67
C SER A 452 3.28 -37.84 6.58
N ALA A 453 4.31 -37.65 5.73
CA ALA A 453 4.69 -38.62 4.71
C ALA A 453 5.25 -39.93 5.31
N GLU A 454 5.98 -39.85 6.42
CA GLU A 454 6.43 -41.02 7.18
C GLU A 454 5.25 -41.79 7.82
N GLU A 455 4.29 -41.06 8.40
CA GLU A 455 3.06 -41.65 8.95
C GLU A 455 2.22 -42.33 7.85
N GLN A 456 2.10 -41.69 6.68
CA GLN A 456 1.41 -42.24 5.52
C GLN A 456 2.05 -43.54 5.03
N THR A 457 3.39 -43.57 4.93
CA THR A 457 4.15 -44.78 4.56
C THR A 457 3.91 -45.92 5.55
N THR A 458 3.86 -45.60 6.84
CA THR A 458 3.54 -46.56 7.90
C THR A 458 2.12 -47.12 7.77
N ALA A 459 1.13 -46.25 7.50
CA ALA A 459 -0.25 -46.66 7.31
C ALA A 459 -0.42 -47.54 6.07
N LEU A 460 0.24 -47.21 4.96
CA LEU A 460 0.22 -47.98 3.71
C LEU A 460 0.81 -49.38 3.88
N THR A 461 1.85 -49.52 4.71
CA THR A 461 2.39 -50.84 5.07
C THR A 461 1.31 -51.73 5.70
N SER A 462 0.50 -51.20 6.61
CA SER A 462 -0.60 -51.94 7.24
C SER A 462 -1.72 -52.30 6.25
N VAL A 463 -1.99 -51.43 5.26
CA VAL A 463 -2.97 -51.70 4.20
C VAL A 463 -2.47 -52.81 3.27
N SER A 464 -1.20 -52.75 2.88
CA SER A 464 -0.54 -53.78 2.07
C SER A 464 -0.54 -55.14 2.76
N ASP A 465 -0.21 -55.20 4.06
CA ASP A 465 -0.29 -56.42 4.88
C ASP A 465 -1.72 -57.00 4.91
N SER A 466 -2.73 -56.13 5.08
CA SER A 466 -4.14 -56.55 5.11
C SER A 466 -4.62 -57.05 3.74
N ALA A 467 -4.16 -56.41 2.65
CA ALA A 467 -4.47 -56.83 1.29
C ALA A 467 -3.84 -58.18 0.95
N ALA A 468 -2.60 -58.41 1.40
CA ALA A 468 -1.89 -59.68 1.28
C ALA A 468 -2.60 -60.80 2.06
N GLU A 469 -3.01 -60.54 3.31
CA GLU A 469 -3.79 -61.49 4.11
C GLU A 469 -5.14 -61.82 3.45
N LEU A 470 -5.81 -60.82 2.87
CA LEU A 470 -7.06 -61.02 2.14
C LEU A 470 -6.85 -61.87 0.88
N ALA A 471 -5.78 -61.62 0.12
CA ALA A 471 -5.41 -62.42 -1.04
C ALA A 471 -5.11 -63.88 -0.67
N GLU A 472 -4.38 -64.11 0.44
CA GLU A 472 -4.09 -65.45 0.95
C GLU A 472 -5.38 -66.18 1.37
N ASN A 473 -6.25 -65.52 2.13
CA ASN A 473 -7.54 -66.08 2.54
C ASN A 473 -8.45 -66.39 1.34
N ALA A 474 -8.47 -65.52 0.33
CA ALA A 474 -9.21 -65.72 -0.90
C ALA A 474 -8.64 -66.89 -1.71
N ALA A 475 -7.31 -67.02 -1.81
CA ALA A 475 -6.65 -68.15 -2.45
C ALA A 475 -6.97 -69.49 -1.75
N TRP A 476 -6.95 -69.50 -0.41
CA TRP A 476 -7.34 -70.67 0.38
C TRP A 476 -8.82 -71.04 0.16
N LEU A 477 -9.70 -70.05 0.13
CA LEU A 477 -11.13 -70.26 -0.12
C LEU A 477 -11.37 -70.78 -1.55
N ARG A 478 -10.67 -70.25 -2.54
CA ARG A 478 -10.68 -70.75 -3.93
C ARG A 478 -10.31 -72.22 -3.97
N ASP A 479 -9.19 -72.61 -3.36
CA ASP A 479 -8.70 -73.98 -3.35
C ASP A 479 -9.70 -74.92 -2.66
N THR A 480 -10.36 -74.46 -1.60
CA THR A 480 -11.44 -75.18 -0.91
C THR A 480 -12.67 -75.35 -1.80
N LEU A 481 -13.09 -74.30 -2.51
CA LEU A 481 -14.22 -74.33 -3.43
C LEU A 481 -13.93 -75.21 -4.66
N ASP A 482 -12.67 -75.37 -5.06
CA ASP A 482 -12.25 -76.26 -6.15
C ASP A 482 -12.37 -77.75 -5.82
N MET A 483 -12.49 -78.11 -4.54
CA MET A 483 -12.87 -79.48 -4.14
C MET A 483 -14.29 -79.85 -4.59
N TYR A 484 -15.18 -78.85 -4.75
CA TYR A 484 -16.55 -79.06 -5.22
C TYR A 484 -16.60 -79.09 -6.75
N LYS A 485 -17.00 -80.24 -7.29
CA LYS A 485 -17.12 -80.50 -8.74
C LYS A 485 -18.54 -80.25 -9.22
N ALA A 486 -18.78 -79.01 -9.63
CA ALA A 486 -19.94 -78.54 -10.39
C ALA A 486 -19.90 -79.02 -11.86
N ARG A 487 -21.01 -78.92 -12.60
CA ARG A 487 -20.97 -79.12 -14.06
C ARG A 487 -20.18 -77.98 -14.69
N GLN A 488 -19.38 -78.28 -15.71
CA GLN A 488 -18.87 -77.24 -16.60
C GLN A 488 -20.03 -76.66 -17.40
N GLU A 489 -20.08 -75.34 -17.51
CA GLU A 489 -21.10 -74.67 -18.29
C GLU A 489 -21.05 -75.05 -19.77
N VAL A 490 -22.24 -75.18 -20.36
CA VAL A 490 -22.46 -74.99 -21.79
C VAL A 490 -22.54 -73.47 -22.02
N PRO A 491 -21.74 -72.89 -22.94
CA PRO A 491 -21.77 -71.45 -23.19
C PRO A 491 -23.17 -70.96 -23.58
N GLY A 492 -23.69 -69.93 -22.90
CA GLY A 492 -24.86 -69.17 -23.37
C GLY A 492 -26.05 -69.01 -22.40
N GLN A 493 -25.90 -69.22 -21.09
CA GLN A 493 -26.99 -68.98 -20.13
C GLN A 493 -26.57 -67.98 -19.04
N GLU A 494 -26.44 -66.71 -19.44
CA GLU A 494 -26.31 -65.59 -18.51
C GLU A 494 -27.63 -65.40 -17.73
N ARG A 495 -27.60 -65.59 -16.42
CA ARG A 495 -28.50 -64.89 -15.50
C ARG A 495 -27.73 -63.69 -14.96
N ALA A 496 -28.15 -62.49 -15.36
CA ALA A 496 -27.56 -61.24 -14.91
C ALA A 496 -27.59 -61.14 -13.37
N PRO A 497 -26.49 -60.71 -12.71
CA PRO A 497 -26.51 -60.47 -11.28
C PRO A 497 -27.43 -59.28 -10.97
N ALA A 498 -28.39 -59.51 -10.08
CA ALA A 498 -29.32 -58.50 -9.61
C ALA A 498 -28.75 -57.82 -8.35
N VAL A 499 -27.82 -56.88 -8.52
CA VAL A 499 -27.60 -55.80 -7.55
C VAL A 499 -27.16 -54.53 -8.29
N ALA A 500 -28.14 -53.73 -8.69
CA ALA A 500 -27.95 -52.31 -8.92
C ALA A 500 -28.88 -51.58 -7.94
N ALA A 501 -28.33 -51.01 -6.87
CA ALA A 501 -28.74 -49.74 -6.29
C ALA A 501 -27.93 -49.38 -5.05
N ALA A 502 -27.49 -48.12 -5.04
CA ALA A 502 -27.11 -47.27 -3.90
C ALA A 502 -25.72 -47.44 -3.29
N ASN A 503 -24.77 -46.63 -3.77
CA ASN A 503 -24.51 -45.37 -3.07
C ASN A 503 -23.88 -44.32 -4.01
N ASP A 504 -24.63 -43.25 -4.20
CA ASP A 504 -24.14 -41.96 -4.68
C ASP A 504 -23.58 -41.21 -3.46
N SER A 505 -22.32 -40.82 -3.52
CA SER A 505 -21.76 -39.69 -2.77
C SER A 505 -20.55 -39.14 -3.52
N ARG A 506 -20.80 -38.12 -4.33
CA ARG A 506 -19.90 -37.03 -4.76
C ARG A 506 -18.47 -37.03 -4.20
N VAL A 507 -17.48 -36.98 -5.09
CA VAL A 507 -16.54 -35.84 -5.19
C VAL A 507 -16.29 -35.57 -6.68
N THR A 508 -16.66 -34.38 -7.11
CA THR A 508 -16.38 -33.82 -8.44
C THR A 508 -14.98 -33.20 -8.44
N ALA A 509 -14.10 -33.65 -9.32
CA ALA A 509 -12.98 -32.85 -9.80
C ALA A 509 -13.10 -32.78 -11.34
N SER A 510 -13.38 -31.57 -11.80
CA SER A 510 -13.61 -31.17 -13.18
C SER A 510 -12.29 -31.25 -13.96
N THR A 511 -12.29 -31.97 -15.07
CA THR A 511 -11.29 -31.82 -16.14
C THR A 511 -11.97 -31.12 -17.30
N GLU A 512 -11.74 -29.81 -17.44
CA GLU A 512 -11.93 -29.07 -18.70
C GLU A 512 -10.53 -28.94 -19.32
N THR A 513 -10.18 -29.74 -20.33
CA THR A 513 -10.37 -29.45 -21.77
C THR A 513 -9.95 -28.04 -22.21
N SER A 514 -8.71 -27.93 -22.64
CA SER A 514 -8.29 -27.08 -23.78
C SER A 514 -7.56 -28.04 -24.73
N GLY A 515 -7.89 -28.19 -26.01
CA GLY A 515 -8.07 -27.12 -26.98
C GLY A 515 -6.98 -27.29 -28.04
N ARG A 516 -7.26 -28.20 -28.97
CA ARG A 516 -6.64 -28.44 -30.30
C ARG A 516 -5.91 -27.20 -30.86
N GLU A 517 -4.68 -27.33 -31.38
CA GLU A 517 -4.48 -27.46 -32.83
C GLU A 517 -3.12 -28.07 -33.23
N ASP A 518 -3.21 -28.90 -34.25
CA ASP A 518 -2.17 -29.68 -34.91
C ASP A 518 -1.82 -28.97 -36.22
N ALA A 519 -0.55 -28.66 -36.46
CA ALA A 519 -0.06 -28.35 -37.80
C ALA A 519 1.45 -28.60 -37.96
N THR A 520 1.73 -29.83 -38.41
CA THR A 520 2.62 -30.16 -39.53
C THR A 520 4.15 -29.97 -39.42
N SER A 521 4.82 -31.12 -39.56
CA SER A 521 5.80 -31.43 -40.61
C SER A 521 7.28 -31.05 -40.40
N GLY A 522 8.07 -32.11 -40.14
CA GLY A 522 9.42 -32.33 -40.67
C GLY A 522 10.53 -31.74 -39.81
N GLY A 523 11.63 -32.42 -39.50
CA GLY A 523 12.19 -33.68 -39.94
C GLY A 523 13.68 -33.66 -39.56
N SER A 524 14.26 -34.85 -39.36
CA SER A 524 15.69 -35.14 -39.29
C SER A 524 16.44 -34.93 -37.96
N GLU A 525 16.63 -36.04 -37.25
CA GLU A 525 17.80 -36.39 -36.44
C GLU A 525 19.13 -36.37 -37.25
N PRO A 526 20.33 -36.68 -36.68
CA PRO A 526 20.93 -36.33 -35.38
C PRO A 526 22.43 -35.92 -35.54
N ASN A 527 23.11 -35.49 -34.46
CA ASN A 527 24.53 -35.80 -34.19
C ASN A 527 24.93 -35.24 -32.80
N THR A 528 25.10 -36.04 -31.74
CA THR A 528 26.32 -36.73 -31.29
C THR A 528 27.61 -35.91 -31.14
N ILE A 529 28.09 -35.87 -29.87
CA ILE A 529 29.42 -36.29 -29.36
C ILE A 529 30.39 -35.22 -28.80
N THR A 530 30.58 -35.34 -27.47
CA THR A 530 31.78 -35.22 -26.58
C THR A 530 32.55 -33.92 -26.34
N GLU A 531 32.70 -33.65 -25.04
CA GLU A 531 33.92 -33.38 -24.25
C GLU A 531 35.29 -33.30 -24.95
N GLY A 532 36.11 -32.32 -24.51
CA GLY A 532 37.57 -32.40 -24.59
C GLY A 532 38.36 -31.08 -24.61
N SER A 533 38.69 -30.58 -23.42
CA SER A 533 39.90 -29.85 -22.96
C SER A 533 40.92 -29.13 -23.88
N THR A 534 41.55 -28.10 -23.26
CA THR A 534 42.95 -27.59 -23.33
C THR A 534 43.30 -26.30 -24.11
N ASP A 535 43.67 -25.28 -23.31
CA ASP A 535 44.94 -24.51 -23.27
C ASP A 535 45.19 -23.16 -23.98
N GLU A 536 45.78 -22.26 -23.15
CA GLU A 536 46.69 -21.11 -23.40
C GLU A 536 46.07 -19.82 -24.04
N VAL A 537 46.34 -18.57 -23.61
CA VAL A 537 47.58 -17.81 -23.29
C VAL A 537 47.16 -16.53 -22.50
N ALA A 538 47.57 -16.27 -21.25
CA ALA A 538 48.74 -15.52 -20.71
C ALA A 538 48.74 -13.96 -20.73
N ALA A 539 49.02 -13.40 -19.52
CA ALA A 539 49.65 -12.12 -19.12
C ALA A 539 48.86 -10.79 -19.28
N SER A 540 48.45 -10.03 -18.26
CA SER A 540 49.10 -9.36 -17.09
C SER A 540 50.01 -8.16 -17.42
N VAL A 541 49.81 -7.01 -16.72
CA VAL A 541 50.76 -5.94 -16.27
C VAL A 541 49.93 -4.65 -16.02
N THR A 542 49.61 -4.23 -14.78
CA THR A 542 50.34 -3.36 -13.80
C THR A 542 50.80 -1.97 -14.32
N GLY A 543 50.33 -0.86 -13.71
CA GLY A 543 50.87 0.52 -13.89
C GLY A 543 52.17 0.77 -13.12
N PRO A 544 52.56 2.01 -12.71
CA PRO A 544 52.23 3.38 -13.19
C PRO A 544 53.49 4.29 -13.42
N ALA A 545 53.25 5.59 -13.66
CA ALA A 545 54.10 6.79 -13.39
C ALA A 545 55.04 7.40 -14.48
N ASP A 546 54.81 8.72 -14.67
CA ASP A 546 55.73 9.86 -14.79
C ASP A 546 56.49 10.17 -16.12
N ARG A 547 56.19 11.35 -16.72
CA ARG A 547 57.16 12.45 -17.00
C ARG A 547 56.58 13.66 -17.79
N THR A 548 56.66 14.83 -17.13
CA THR A 548 57.15 16.18 -17.52
C THR A 548 56.50 17.04 -18.64
N GLU A 549 56.00 18.21 -18.20
CA GLU A 549 56.16 19.62 -18.66
C GLU A 549 56.75 19.91 -20.07
N GLU A 550 56.11 20.77 -20.88
CA GLU A 550 56.37 22.22 -21.00
C GLU A 550 55.52 22.87 -22.15
N ASP A 551 55.30 24.19 -22.02
CA ASP A 551 54.84 25.20 -22.99
C ASP A 551 53.35 25.54 -23.17
N ALA A 552 53.07 26.80 -22.78
CA ALA A 552 51.88 27.61 -22.96
C ALA A 552 51.79 28.22 -24.37
N ASP A 553 50.57 28.46 -24.86
CA ASP A 553 50.23 29.69 -25.60
C ASP A 553 48.71 29.90 -25.66
N ASP A 554 48.29 31.03 -25.07
CA ASP A 554 47.35 32.03 -25.58
C ASP A 554 46.36 31.62 -26.69
N THR A 555 45.08 31.47 -26.32
CA THR A 555 43.96 31.99 -27.14
C THR A 555 42.83 32.47 -26.23
N THR A 556 42.86 33.78 -25.98
CA THR A 556 41.72 34.66 -25.76
C THR A 556 40.47 34.23 -26.54
N PHE A 557 39.35 33.98 -25.82
CA PHE A 557 38.01 34.00 -26.40
C PHE A 557 37.40 35.36 -26.07
N GLU A 558 37.33 36.24 -27.07
CA GLU A 558 36.57 37.49 -27.01
C GLU A 558 35.08 37.17 -26.84
N PHE A 559 34.49 37.53 -25.69
CA PHE A 559 33.07 37.85 -25.63
C PHE A 559 32.92 39.25 -26.17
N SER A 560 32.41 39.37 -27.40
CA SER A 560 32.01 40.65 -27.97
C SER A 560 30.74 41.12 -27.26
N ASP A 561 30.81 42.37 -26.79
CA ASP A 561 29.72 43.21 -26.32
C ASP A 561 28.43 43.00 -27.13
N LEU A 562 27.37 42.60 -26.41
CA LEU A 562 26.01 42.98 -26.74
C LEU A 562 25.50 43.80 -25.56
N GLU A 563 25.73 45.11 -25.65
CA GLU A 563 24.87 46.09 -25.00
C GLU A 563 23.42 45.70 -25.33
N SER A 564 22.63 45.39 -24.29
CA SER A 564 21.19 45.23 -24.42
C SER A 564 20.60 46.60 -24.72
N GLU A 565 20.40 46.87 -26.01
CA GLU A 565 19.33 47.78 -26.41
C GLU A 565 18.05 47.24 -25.76
N ALA A 566 17.43 48.05 -24.91
CA ALA A 566 16.07 47.85 -24.43
C ALA A 566 15.15 47.69 -25.65
N SER A 567 14.95 46.45 -26.07
CA SER A 567 13.87 46.07 -26.95
C SER A 567 12.62 45.99 -26.09
N GLU A 568 11.74 46.98 -26.22
CA GLU A 568 10.32 46.79 -25.96
C GLU A 568 9.91 45.49 -26.69
N GLU A 569 9.73 44.41 -25.93
CA GLU A 569 9.08 43.21 -26.44
C GLU A 569 7.68 43.60 -26.93
N PRO A 570 7.20 43.01 -28.04
CA PRO A 570 5.85 43.29 -28.49
C PRO A 570 4.88 42.76 -27.44
N ALA A 571 4.03 43.65 -26.93
CA ALA A 571 2.91 43.32 -26.04
C ALA A 571 2.26 42.00 -26.47
N THR A 572 2.18 41.06 -25.54
CA THR A 572 1.45 39.80 -25.67
C THR A 572 0.02 40.13 -26.09
N ASP A 573 -0.37 39.75 -27.31
CA ASP A 573 -1.72 39.96 -27.87
C ASP A 573 -2.76 39.01 -27.21
N GLY A 574 -2.49 38.54 -25.98
CA GLY A 574 -3.27 37.57 -25.21
C GLY A 574 -3.86 38.19 -23.95
N LEU A 575 -4.90 37.57 -23.41
CA LEU A 575 -5.58 38.00 -22.20
C LEU A 575 -4.64 37.81 -20.98
N PRO A 576 -4.24 38.87 -20.26
CA PRO A 576 -3.58 38.71 -18.96
C PRO A 576 -4.50 37.93 -18.00
N THR A 577 -3.92 37.18 -17.07
CA THR A 577 -4.65 36.57 -15.96
C THR A 577 -5.49 37.63 -15.26
N GLN A 578 -6.77 37.34 -15.17
CA GLN A 578 -7.69 38.07 -14.32
C GLN A 578 -8.22 37.10 -13.27
N PHE A 579 -8.41 37.61 -12.06
CA PHE A 579 -8.89 36.87 -10.92
C PHE A 579 -10.07 37.61 -10.29
N GLY A 580 -11.10 36.86 -9.90
CA GLY A 580 -12.24 37.40 -9.17
C GLY A 580 -12.65 36.47 -8.04
N SER A 581 -13.00 37.06 -6.90
CA SER A 581 -13.48 36.38 -5.70
C SER A 581 -14.95 36.70 -5.45
N GLY A 582 -15.67 35.78 -4.83
CA GLY A 582 -17.07 35.99 -4.47
C GLY A 582 -17.51 35.07 -3.35
N VAL A 583 -18.41 35.56 -2.50
CA VAL A 583 -18.93 34.82 -1.35
C VAL A 583 -20.41 35.09 -1.13
N ALA A 584 -21.18 34.04 -0.84
CA ALA A 584 -22.61 34.17 -0.61
C ALA A 584 -23.11 33.27 0.52
N VAL A 585 -24.13 33.75 1.23
CA VAL A 585 -24.83 33.03 2.30
C VAL A 585 -26.32 32.99 1.97
N GLY A 586 -26.97 31.85 2.18
CA GLY A 586 -28.41 31.70 1.97
C GLY A 586 -28.93 30.31 2.31
N ASP A 587 -30.21 30.05 2.03
CA ASP A 587 -30.83 28.76 2.38
C ASP A 587 -30.87 27.76 1.19
N ASP A 588 -30.60 28.22 -0.04
CA ASP A 588 -30.76 27.44 -1.27
C ASP A 588 -29.42 27.35 -2.00
N GLY A 589 -28.82 26.17 -2.04
CA GLY A 589 -27.47 25.95 -2.58
C GLY A 589 -27.31 26.47 -4.01
N PHE A 590 -28.32 26.29 -4.87
CA PHE A 590 -28.28 26.78 -6.25
C PHE A 590 -28.21 28.31 -6.32
N GLU A 591 -29.09 29.01 -5.62
CA GLU A 591 -29.07 30.48 -5.64
C GLU A 591 -27.81 31.05 -4.94
N VAL A 592 -27.29 30.37 -3.92
CA VAL A 592 -26.06 30.76 -3.21
C VAL A 592 -24.83 30.57 -4.11
N GLY A 593 -24.64 29.39 -4.69
CA GLY A 593 -23.52 29.12 -5.61
C GLY A 593 -23.55 30.06 -6.81
N LYS A 594 -24.74 30.30 -7.37
CA LYS A 594 -24.92 31.29 -8.44
C LYS A 594 -24.55 32.71 -8.01
N ALA A 595 -24.94 33.13 -6.81
CA ALA A 595 -24.64 34.46 -6.31
C ALA A 595 -23.13 34.67 -6.10
N ALA A 596 -22.45 33.71 -5.46
CA ALA A 596 -21.00 33.74 -5.26
C ALA A 596 -20.25 33.77 -6.61
N ALA A 597 -20.60 32.88 -7.54
CA ALA A 597 -20.00 32.88 -8.88
C ALA A 597 -20.29 34.15 -9.68
N THR A 598 -21.47 34.76 -9.52
CA THR A 598 -21.78 36.05 -10.17
C THR A 598 -20.91 37.16 -9.62
N GLN A 599 -20.70 37.22 -8.30
CA GLN A 599 -19.81 38.19 -7.67
C GLN A 599 -18.37 38.02 -8.16
N ALA A 600 -17.85 36.78 -8.19
CA ALA A 600 -16.52 36.49 -8.71
C ALA A 600 -16.38 36.86 -10.20
N ALA A 601 -17.39 36.55 -11.02
CA ALA A 601 -17.39 36.87 -12.44
C ALA A 601 -17.47 38.38 -12.73
N ASP A 602 -18.11 39.16 -11.85
CA ASP A 602 -18.14 40.62 -11.96
C ASP A 602 -16.74 41.25 -11.78
N GLY A 603 -15.78 40.51 -11.17
CA GLY A 603 -14.37 40.87 -11.09
C GLY A 603 -13.55 40.60 -12.37
N LEU A 604 -14.12 39.86 -13.34
CA LEU A 604 -13.46 39.51 -14.60
C LEU A 604 -13.94 40.41 -15.76
N GLU A 605 -13.04 41.17 -16.37
CA GLU A 605 -13.24 42.00 -17.56
C GLU A 605 -13.06 41.20 -18.88
N THR A 606 -13.61 39.98 -18.99
CA THR A 606 -13.25 39.00 -20.03
C THR A 606 -14.35 38.67 -21.05
N ASP A 607 -15.38 39.51 -21.18
CA ASP A 607 -16.57 39.24 -22.00
C ASP A 607 -17.24 37.88 -21.65
N GLY A 608 -17.10 37.42 -20.39
CA GLY A 608 -17.71 36.19 -19.88
C GLY A 608 -16.86 34.93 -20.04
N ARG A 609 -15.59 35.05 -20.43
CA ARG A 609 -14.64 33.92 -20.43
C ARG A 609 -14.21 33.61 -18.99
N VAL A 610 -14.29 32.34 -18.62
CA VAL A 610 -13.75 31.77 -17.39
C VAL A 610 -13.02 30.49 -17.78
N ASP A 611 -11.77 30.34 -17.38
CA ASP A 611 -10.96 29.16 -17.71
C ASP A 611 -10.85 28.22 -16.49
N PHE A 612 -10.88 28.76 -15.28
CA PHE A 612 -10.77 27.99 -14.04
C PHE A 612 -11.65 28.57 -12.93
N GLY A 613 -12.13 27.71 -12.06
CA GLY A 613 -12.76 28.09 -10.80
C GLY A 613 -12.41 27.14 -9.67
N GLN A 614 -12.32 27.71 -8.46
CA GLN A 614 -12.20 26.96 -7.23
C GLN A 614 -13.34 27.30 -6.28
N VAL A 615 -13.94 26.26 -5.68
CA VAL A 615 -15.15 26.39 -4.87
C VAL A 615 -14.93 25.79 -3.49
N PHE A 616 -15.30 26.56 -2.47
CA PHE A 616 -15.38 26.08 -1.09
C PHE A 616 -16.79 26.27 -0.58
N CYS A 617 -17.29 25.26 0.10
CA CYS A 617 -18.70 25.17 0.45
C CYS A 617 -18.86 24.57 1.86
N ALA A 618 -19.56 25.30 2.72
CA ALA A 618 -19.94 24.80 4.04
C ALA A 618 -20.74 23.49 3.94
N ALA A 619 -20.61 22.64 4.95
CA ALA A 619 -21.10 21.26 4.89
C ALA A 619 -22.63 21.13 4.96
N GLU A 620 -23.33 22.22 5.28
CA GLU A 620 -24.80 22.25 5.38
C GLU A 620 -25.53 22.32 4.03
N TYR A 621 -24.82 22.66 2.95
CA TYR A 621 -25.42 22.80 1.62
C TYR A 621 -25.51 21.48 0.85
N ASP A 622 -26.42 21.46 -0.14
CA ASP A 622 -26.42 20.45 -1.19
C ASP A 622 -25.38 20.81 -2.24
N TYR A 623 -24.21 20.15 -2.21
CA TYR A 623 -23.07 20.46 -3.05
C TYR A 623 -23.40 20.40 -4.55
N GLU A 624 -24.21 19.42 -4.99
CA GLU A 624 -24.62 19.31 -6.40
C GLU A 624 -25.42 20.55 -6.81
N ALA A 625 -26.33 21.02 -5.95
CA ALA A 625 -27.11 22.23 -6.22
C ALA A 625 -26.22 23.49 -6.27
N VAL A 626 -25.22 23.59 -5.39
CA VAL A 626 -24.24 24.68 -5.39
C VAL A 626 -23.45 24.71 -6.70
N LEU A 627 -22.89 23.57 -7.11
CA LEU A 627 -22.12 23.44 -8.35
C LEU A 627 -22.99 23.75 -9.58
N ASP A 628 -24.25 23.29 -9.63
CA ASP A 628 -25.22 23.66 -10.66
C ASP A 628 -25.45 25.18 -10.73
N GLY A 629 -25.52 25.83 -9.56
CA GLY A 629 -25.64 27.29 -9.44
C GLY A 629 -24.46 28.01 -10.06
N ILE A 630 -23.24 27.57 -9.73
CA ILE A 630 -21.97 28.12 -10.24
C ILE A 630 -21.87 27.91 -11.76
N ARG A 631 -22.16 26.69 -12.25
CA ARG A 631 -22.19 26.35 -13.68
C ARG A 631 -23.14 27.21 -14.47
N SER A 632 -24.25 27.66 -13.87
CA SER A 632 -25.19 28.59 -14.52
C SER A 632 -24.59 29.96 -14.85
N VAL A 633 -23.45 30.30 -14.25
CA VAL A 633 -22.67 31.54 -14.47
C VAL A 633 -21.46 31.28 -15.36
N VAL A 634 -20.62 30.30 -15.00
CA VAL A 634 -19.30 30.09 -15.62
C VAL A 634 -19.33 29.19 -16.87
N GLY A 635 -20.41 28.44 -17.06
CA GLY A 635 -20.56 27.48 -18.16
C GLY A 635 -19.78 26.18 -17.94
N ASP A 636 -19.84 25.28 -18.93
CA ASP A 636 -19.31 23.91 -18.83
C ASP A 636 -17.85 23.80 -19.29
N GLU A 637 -17.28 24.86 -19.87
CA GLU A 637 -15.92 24.85 -20.44
C GLU A 637 -14.83 25.17 -19.40
N ALA A 638 -15.18 25.86 -18.30
CA ALA A 638 -14.24 26.15 -17.22
C ALA A 638 -13.90 24.89 -16.42
N GLU A 639 -12.63 24.68 -16.12
CA GLU A 639 -12.19 23.68 -15.16
C GLU A 639 -12.66 24.11 -13.76
N LEU A 640 -13.33 23.23 -13.02
CA LEU A 640 -13.86 23.55 -11.70
C LEU A 640 -13.40 22.50 -10.70
N ILE A 641 -12.69 22.94 -9.66
CA ILE A 641 -12.30 22.10 -8.53
C ILE A 641 -12.80 22.69 -7.23
N GLY A 642 -12.79 21.93 -6.14
CA GLY A 642 -13.21 22.46 -4.86
C GLY A 642 -13.26 21.43 -3.76
N ALA A 643 -13.73 21.84 -2.60
CA ALA A 643 -13.93 20.97 -1.45
C ALA A 643 -15.00 21.52 -0.50
N SER A 644 -15.52 20.64 0.36
CA SER A 644 -16.23 21.07 1.55
C SER A 644 -15.25 21.76 2.52
N SER A 645 -15.74 22.75 3.27
CA SER A 645 -14.93 23.62 4.15
C SER A 645 -15.56 23.77 5.55
N SER A 646 -14.80 24.33 6.51
CA SER A 646 -15.32 24.72 7.85
C SER A 646 -15.54 26.23 8.03
N GLY A 647 -15.20 27.02 7.02
CA GLY A 647 -15.23 28.47 7.04
C GLY A 647 -14.74 28.98 5.70
N GLU A 648 -15.31 30.08 5.21
CA GLU A 648 -14.99 30.63 3.91
C GLU A 648 -14.79 32.14 3.98
N PHE A 649 -13.81 32.65 3.22
CA PHE A 649 -13.46 34.06 3.25
C PHE A 649 -12.91 34.57 1.92
N THR A 650 -12.95 35.88 1.79
CA THR A 650 -12.42 36.67 0.67
C THR A 650 -11.69 37.87 1.25
N GLU A 651 -11.06 38.68 0.41
CA GLU A 651 -10.45 39.95 0.82
C GLU A 651 -11.46 40.95 1.43
N GLU A 652 -12.76 40.79 1.18
CA GLU A 652 -13.79 41.69 1.70
C GLU A 652 -14.44 41.21 3.01
N THR A 653 -14.49 39.90 3.25
CA THR A 653 -15.23 39.33 4.40
C THR A 653 -14.82 37.89 4.69
N SER A 654 -14.90 37.52 5.98
CA SER A 654 -14.89 36.14 6.47
C SER A 654 -16.28 35.78 7.00
N THR A 655 -16.76 34.56 6.68
CA THR A 655 -18.10 34.10 7.02
C THR A 655 -18.14 32.58 7.21
N GLU A 656 -19.03 32.10 8.08
CA GLU A 656 -19.34 30.67 8.23
C GLU A 656 -20.67 30.34 7.52
N GLY A 657 -20.85 29.08 7.11
CA GLY A 657 -22.10 28.64 6.49
C GLY A 657 -22.32 29.24 5.10
N SER A 658 -21.24 29.37 4.32
CA SER A 658 -21.25 30.09 3.05
C SER A 658 -20.65 29.30 1.91
N VAL A 659 -20.70 29.89 0.72
CA VAL A 659 -19.99 29.38 -0.47
C VAL A 659 -19.08 30.49 -0.95
N ALA A 660 -17.79 30.20 -1.03
CA ALA A 660 -16.80 31.08 -1.66
C ALA A 660 -16.33 30.49 -2.99
N VAL A 661 -16.17 31.37 -3.98
CA VAL A 661 -15.81 31.02 -5.35
C VAL A 661 -14.71 31.97 -5.81
N ALA A 662 -13.58 31.40 -6.24
CA ALA A 662 -12.58 32.08 -7.03
C ALA A 662 -12.73 31.70 -8.50
N LEU A 663 -12.63 32.67 -9.40
CA LEU A 663 -12.63 32.45 -10.85
C LEU A 663 -11.40 33.11 -11.47
N ALA A 664 -10.80 32.41 -12.45
CA ALA A 664 -9.68 32.91 -13.22
C ALA A 664 -9.92 32.75 -14.73
N ALA A 665 -9.39 33.69 -15.50
CA ALA A 665 -9.36 33.66 -16.95
C ALA A 665 -8.02 34.21 -17.44
N SER A 666 -7.31 33.46 -18.28
CA SER A 666 -5.91 33.76 -18.58
C SER A 666 -5.42 33.12 -19.89
N ASP A 667 -4.55 33.85 -20.60
CA ASP A 667 -3.62 33.27 -21.57
C ASP A 667 -2.19 33.15 -20.99
N THR A 668 -1.91 33.70 -19.81
CA THR A 668 -0.66 33.59 -19.04
C THR A 668 -0.56 32.26 -18.31
N VAL A 669 -1.69 31.75 -17.80
CA VAL A 669 -1.82 30.46 -17.09
C VAL A 669 -2.84 29.57 -17.81
N GLN A 670 -2.49 28.30 -18.02
CA GLN A 670 -3.41 27.26 -18.48
C GLN A 670 -3.73 26.31 -17.33
N PHE A 671 -5.01 25.93 -17.24
CA PHE A 671 -5.53 25.13 -16.15
C PHE A 671 -5.98 23.76 -16.66
N PHE A 672 -5.68 22.73 -15.88
CA PHE A 672 -6.10 21.35 -16.11
C PHE A 672 -6.50 20.75 -14.77
N SER A 673 -7.43 19.80 -14.75
CA SER A 673 -7.79 19.14 -13.50
C SER A 673 -8.09 17.66 -13.68
N GLY A 674 -7.86 16.88 -12.63
CA GLY A 674 -8.14 15.46 -12.59
C GLY A 674 -8.59 15.01 -11.20
N LEU A 675 -9.35 13.92 -11.17
CA LEU A 675 -9.93 13.31 -9.99
C LEU A 675 -9.43 11.87 -9.86
N GLY A 676 -9.03 11.50 -8.65
CA GLY A 676 -8.71 10.14 -8.25
C GLY A 676 -9.59 9.70 -7.10
N THR A 677 -10.02 8.46 -7.12
CA THR A 677 -10.97 7.90 -6.14
C THR A 677 -10.34 6.72 -5.37
N ASP A 678 -11.07 6.16 -4.40
CA ASP A 678 -10.61 5.05 -3.56
C ASP A 678 -9.32 5.40 -2.79
N LEU A 679 -9.25 6.63 -2.26
CA LEU A 679 -8.06 7.20 -1.63
C LEU A 679 -7.59 6.36 -0.42
N SER A 680 -8.52 5.89 0.40
CA SER A 680 -8.27 5.07 1.58
C SER A 680 -7.78 3.65 1.26
N ASP A 681 -8.15 3.11 0.09
CA ASP A 681 -7.71 1.79 -0.38
C ASP A 681 -6.29 1.85 -0.97
N GLY A 682 -5.88 3.00 -1.52
CA GLY A 682 -4.54 3.16 -2.08
C GLY A 682 -4.19 4.57 -2.54
N VAL A 683 -3.55 5.35 -1.66
CA VAL A 683 -3.15 6.74 -1.92
C VAL A 683 -2.39 6.93 -3.24
N ALA A 684 -1.36 6.11 -3.50
CA ALA A 684 -0.57 6.24 -4.71
C ALA A 684 -1.37 5.93 -5.99
N ALA A 685 -2.38 5.06 -5.91
CA ALA A 685 -3.24 4.73 -7.04
C ALA A 685 -4.23 5.87 -7.33
N ALA A 686 -4.88 6.40 -6.29
CA ALA A 686 -5.79 7.54 -6.40
C ALA A 686 -5.06 8.79 -6.94
N VAL A 687 -3.90 9.13 -6.39
CA VAL A 687 -3.10 10.28 -6.90
C VAL A 687 -2.66 10.04 -8.35
N ASN A 688 -2.23 8.83 -8.71
CA ASN A 688 -1.87 8.53 -10.10
C ASN A 688 -3.08 8.62 -11.04
N GLU A 689 -4.27 8.20 -10.60
CA GLU A 689 -5.52 8.36 -11.37
C GLU A 689 -5.82 9.85 -11.62
N ALA A 690 -5.71 10.70 -10.59
CA ALA A 690 -5.90 12.14 -10.73
C ALA A 690 -4.91 12.77 -11.71
N VAL A 691 -3.64 12.34 -11.67
CA VAL A 691 -2.55 12.94 -12.47
C VAL A 691 -2.44 12.34 -13.88
N GLU A 692 -2.92 11.12 -14.14
CA GLU A 692 -2.75 10.40 -15.42
C GLU A 692 -3.30 11.20 -16.63
N SER A 693 -4.35 11.99 -16.41
CA SER A 693 -4.99 12.82 -17.44
C SER A 693 -4.33 14.18 -17.64
N LEU A 694 -3.43 14.59 -16.74
CA LEU A 694 -2.81 15.91 -16.73
C LEU A 694 -1.58 15.95 -17.67
N PRO A 695 -1.32 17.08 -18.34
CA PRO A 695 -0.17 17.21 -19.22
C PRO A 695 1.13 17.32 -18.42
N GLY A 696 2.11 16.44 -18.67
CA GLY A 696 3.43 16.54 -18.05
C GLY A 696 4.31 17.71 -18.53
N SER A 697 3.90 18.41 -19.59
CA SER A 697 4.49 19.69 -20.03
C SER A 697 3.53 20.40 -20.97
N VAL A 698 3.53 21.73 -20.95
CA VAL A 698 2.66 22.55 -21.81
C VAL A 698 3.53 23.50 -22.63
N ALA A 699 3.40 23.42 -23.96
CA ALA A 699 4.27 24.18 -24.85
C ALA A 699 4.05 25.69 -24.69
N GLY A 700 5.11 26.42 -24.31
CA GLY A 700 5.06 27.87 -24.07
C GLY A 700 4.76 28.26 -22.62
N TYR A 701 4.64 27.30 -21.71
CA TYR A 701 4.37 27.51 -20.28
C TYR A 701 5.40 26.69 -19.48
N PRO A 702 6.58 27.27 -19.18
CA PRO A 702 7.70 26.53 -18.58
C PRO A 702 7.54 26.27 -17.08
N HIS A 703 6.65 26.98 -16.38
CA HIS A 703 6.45 26.85 -14.94
C HIS A 703 5.20 26.02 -14.67
N LEU A 704 5.36 24.92 -13.91
CA LEU A 704 4.25 24.07 -13.48
C LEU A 704 4.07 24.20 -11.98
N SER A 705 2.82 24.37 -11.56
CA SER A 705 2.40 24.31 -10.16
C SER A 705 1.09 23.54 -10.06
N ALA A 706 0.72 23.07 -8.87
CA ALA A 706 -0.57 22.41 -8.69
C ALA A 706 -1.31 22.85 -7.43
N ILE A 707 -2.63 22.64 -7.46
CA ILE A 707 -3.53 22.71 -6.33
C ILE A 707 -4.03 21.30 -6.05
N VAL A 708 -3.93 20.84 -4.80
CA VAL A 708 -4.27 19.47 -4.39
C VAL A 708 -5.29 19.53 -3.26
N LEU A 709 -6.48 19.00 -3.52
CA LEU A 709 -7.54 18.88 -2.51
C LEU A 709 -7.84 17.41 -2.27
N HIS A 710 -7.96 16.97 -1.02
CA HIS A 710 -8.31 15.58 -0.73
C HIS A 710 -9.35 15.46 0.38
N ASP A 711 -9.96 14.29 0.52
CA ASP A 711 -10.79 13.95 1.68
C ASP A 711 -9.96 14.04 2.97
N GLY A 712 -10.31 14.98 3.85
CA GLY A 712 -9.59 15.23 5.09
C GLY A 712 -9.74 14.13 6.15
N LEU A 713 -10.80 13.33 6.07
CA LEU A 713 -11.06 12.25 7.03
C LEU A 713 -10.43 10.92 6.60
N ALA A 714 -9.81 10.86 5.42
CA ALA A 714 -9.03 9.70 4.99
C ALA A 714 -7.75 9.50 5.83
N GLY A 715 -7.24 10.56 6.48
CA GLY A 715 -6.08 10.49 7.39
C GLY A 715 -4.74 10.20 6.70
N VAL A 716 -4.63 10.56 5.41
CA VAL A 716 -3.49 10.21 4.54
C VAL A 716 -2.76 11.43 3.96
N GLY A 717 -2.91 12.61 4.55
CA GLY A 717 -2.38 13.86 4.00
C GLY A 717 -0.88 13.85 3.64
N ASP A 718 -0.02 13.36 4.54
CA ASP A 718 1.42 13.21 4.25
C ASP A 718 1.68 12.27 3.06
N GLN A 719 0.92 11.17 2.96
CA GLN A 719 1.06 10.23 1.84
C GLN A 719 0.57 10.85 0.53
N VAL A 720 -0.49 11.66 0.57
CA VAL A 720 -0.99 12.40 -0.60
C VAL A 720 0.07 13.39 -1.07
N ALA A 721 0.69 14.14 -0.15
CA ALA A 721 1.75 15.09 -0.48
C ALA A 721 2.93 14.39 -1.18
N VAL A 722 3.47 13.33 -0.57
CA VAL A 722 4.60 12.58 -1.12
C VAL A 722 4.25 11.90 -2.44
N ALA A 723 3.07 11.27 -2.53
CA ALA A 723 2.61 10.64 -3.77
C ALA A 723 2.43 11.66 -4.90
N THR A 724 1.95 12.87 -4.59
CA THR A 724 1.75 13.92 -5.58
C THR A 724 3.08 14.45 -6.10
N GLN A 725 4.04 14.76 -5.23
CA GLN A 725 5.39 15.21 -5.64
C GLN A 725 6.09 14.16 -6.51
N ARG A 726 5.94 12.87 -6.15
CA ARG A 726 6.51 11.77 -6.92
C ARG A 726 5.94 11.67 -8.34
N ASN A 727 4.66 12.00 -8.54
CA ASN A 727 3.99 11.91 -9.84
C ASN A 727 4.19 13.18 -10.68
N LEU A 728 4.13 14.37 -10.06
CA LEU A 728 4.33 15.66 -10.75
C LEU A 728 5.81 16.03 -10.96
N GLY A 729 6.72 15.40 -10.21
CA GLY A 729 8.16 15.63 -10.26
C GLY A 729 8.63 16.73 -9.30
N HIS A 730 9.90 16.66 -8.88
CA HIS A 730 10.47 17.52 -7.83
C HIS A 730 10.55 19.02 -8.16
N GLU A 731 10.37 19.41 -9.42
CA GLU A 731 10.38 20.80 -9.87
C GLU A 731 8.98 21.46 -9.82
N THR A 732 7.92 20.68 -9.62
CA THR A 732 6.55 21.18 -9.52
C THR A 732 6.22 21.42 -8.05
N SER A 733 6.02 22.67 -7.65
CA SER A 733 5.48 22.99 -6.32
C SER A 733 3.96 22.85 -6.32
N PHE A 734 3.38 22.52 -5.17
CA PHE A 734 1.92 22.48 -5.06
C PHE A 734 1.44 22.95 -3.69
N VAL A 735 0.22 23.49 -3.68
CA VAL A 735 -0.50 23.88 -2.48
C VAL A 735 -1.82 23.14 -2.40
N GLY A 736 -2.54 23.33 -1.30
CA GLY A 736 -3.91 22.91 -1.20
C GLY A 736 -4.32 22.64 0.24
N GLY A 737 -5.22 21.69 0.41
CA GLY A 737 -5.65 21.32 1.75
C GLY A 737 -6.68 20.21 1.77
N SER A 738 -6.94 19.78 2.99
CA SER A 738 -7.93 18.77 3.31
C SER A 738 -9.32 19.37 3.30
N ALA A 739 -10.26 18.71 2.63
CA ALA A 739 -11.66 19.00 2.79
C ALA A 739 -12.06 18.92 4.27
N ALA A 740 -13.01 19.77 4.66
CA ALA A 740 -13.46 19.93 6.04
C ALA A 740 -14.99 19.95 6.11
N ASP A 741 -15.56 19.81 7.31
CA ASP A 741 -17.01 19.70 7.51
C ASP A 741 -17.50 20.36 8.81
N ASP A 742 -17.10 21.61 9.03
CA ASP A 742 -17.51 22.44 10.17
C ASP A 742 -17.25 21.78 11.54
N LEU A 743 -16.12 21.08 11.65
CA LEU A 743 -15.71 20.30 12.83
C LEU A 743 -16.68 19.16 13.21
N SER A 744 -17.60 18.77 12.30
CA SER A 744 -18.55 17.67 12.55
C SER A 744 -17.91 16.30 12.46
N MET A 745 -16.83 16.16 11.67
CA MET A 745 -16.05 14.94 11.49
C MET A 745 -16.93 13.75 11.04
N GLU A 746 -17.93 14.01 10.19
CA GLU A 746 -18.87 13.03 9.67
C GLU A 746 -18.51 12.59 8.24
N ALA A 747 -18.24 13.53 7.33
CA ALA A 747 -17.89 13.27 5.95
C ALA A 747 -17.35 14.53 5.25
N THR A 748 -16.18 14.43 4.61
CA THR A 748 -15.61 15.52 3.81
C THR A 748 -15.60 15.14 2.33
N HIS A 749 -15.71 16.14 1.47
CA HIS A 749 -15.91 15.93 0.03
C HIS A 749 -15.00 16.82 -0.79
N VAL A 750 -14.51 16.31 -1.91
CA VAL A 750 -13.83 17.07 -2.94
C VAL A 750 -14.70 17.17 -4.19
N PHE A 751 -14.55 18.26 -4.93
CA PHE A 751 -15.34 18.58 -6.09
C PHE A 751 -14.46 18.56 -7.33
N HIS A 752 -14.92 17.87 -8.37
CA HIS A 752 -14.34 17.90 -9.70
C HIS A 752 -15.44 18.07 -10.74
N ASN A 753 -15.51 19.27 -11.30
CA ASN A 753 -16.55 19.69 -12.21
C ASN A 753 -17.96 19.58 -11.62
N GLU A 754 -18.77 18.65 -12.10
CA GLU A 754 -20.13 18.37 -11.59
C GLU A 754 -20.12 17.20 -10.58
N THR A 755 -18.96 16.64 -10.30
CA THR A 755 -18.79 15.45 -9.46
C THR A 755 -18.43 15.85 -8.05
N VAL A 756 -19.08 15.22 -7.07
CA VAL A 756 -18.81 15.37 -5.64
C VAL A 756 -18.44 13.99 -5.12
N GLU A 757 -17.22 13.84 -4.63
CA GLU A 757 -16.73 12.54 -4.14
C GLU A 757 -16.18 12.67 -2.72
N SER A 758 -16.46 11.65 -1.91
CA SER A 758 -15.72 11.34 -0.69
C SER A 758 -14.66 10.27 -1.00
N ASP A 759 -13.68 10.10 -0.13
CA ASP A 759 -12.58 9.15 -0.31
C ASP A 759 -11.81 9.36 -1.62
N ALA A 760 -11.51 10.62 -1.93
CA ALA A 760 -10.98 11.06 -3.22
C ALA A 760 -9.96 12.19 -3.09
N VAL A 761 -9.21 12.41 -4.16
CA VAL A 761 -8.24 13.50 -4.34
C VAL A 761 -8.45 14.16 -5.68
N VAL A 762 -8.40 15.49 -5.70
CA VAL A 762 -8.47 16.33 -6.90
C VAL A 762 -7.15 17.07 -7.05
N VAL A 763 -6.61 17.05 -8.26
CA VAL A 763 -5.38 17.76 -8.62
C VAL A 763 -5.70 18.73 -9.75
N GLY A 764 -5.56 20.03 -9.48
CA GLY A 764 -5.56 21.09 -10.49
C GLY A 764 -4.12 21.44 -10.88
N LEU A 765 -3.72 21.22 -12.13
CA LEU A 765 -2.41 21.61 -12.66
C LEU A 765 -2.50 22.98 -13.33
N LEU A 766 -1.60 23.87 -12.96
CA LEU A 766 -1.44 25.22 -13.50
C LEU A 766 -0.12 25.28 -14.27
N ALA A 767 -0.20 25.48 -15.58
CA ALA A 767 0.95 25.72 -16.42
C ALA A 767 1.04 27.20 -16.76
N SER A 768 2.09 27.88 -16.30
CA SER A 768 2.24 29.33 -16.39
C SER A 768 3.44 29.75 -17.23
N LYS A 769 3.32 30.92 -17.87
CA LYS A 769 4.42 31.61 -18.56
C LYS A 769 5.40 32.24 -17.60
N GLU A 770 4.90 32.67 -16.44
CA GLU A 770 5.67 33.29 -15.35
C GLU A 770 5.60 32.40 -14.10
N PRO A 771 6.58 32.45 -13.18
CA PRO A 771 6.53 31.68 -11.94
C PRO A 771 5.27 32.01 -11.12
N ILE A 772 4.64 30.97 -10.59
CA ILE A 772 3.57 31.10 -9.59
C ILE A 772 4.24 31.09 -8.21
N THR A 773 3.82 31.99 -7.34
CA THR A 773 4.39 32.12 -6.00
C THR A 773 3.58 31.37 -4.97
N ILE A 774 4.27 30.73 -4.04
CA ILE A 774 3.71 30.03 -2.88
C ILE A 774 4.46 30.51 -1.64
N SER A 775 3.78 30.57 -0.50
CA SER A 775 4.37 30.81 0.81
C SER A 775 3.56 30.11 1.90
N VAL A 776 4.18 29.91 3.07
CA VAL A 776 3.57 29.24 4.21
C VAL A 776 4.14 29.73 5.54
N ASP A 777 3.28 30.00 6.52
CA ASP A 777 3.66 30.30 7.90
C ASP A 777 2.61 29.75 8.88
N HIS A 778 3.04 29.43 10.09
CA HIS A 778 2.21 28.87 11.15
C HIS A 778 2.28 29.67 12.46
N GLY A 779 3.22 30.60 12.63
CA GLY A 779 3.33 31.49 13.79
C GLY A 779 3.61 30.81 15.13
N HIS A 780 4.14 29.59 15.14
CA HIS A 780 4.40 28.83 16.37
C HIS A 780 5.86 28.95 16.78
N SER A 781 6.14 28.73 18.06
CA SER A 781 7.52 28.64 18.54
C SER A 781 7.69 27.45 19.50
N PRO A 782 8.85 26.77 19.47
CA PRO A 782 9.11 25.64 20.33
C PRO A 782 9.25 26.07 21.79
N ILE A 783 8.58 25.35 22.69
CA ILE A 783 8.64 25.56 24.14
C ILE A 783 9.28 24.39 24.89
N SER A 784 9.66 23.32 24.19
CA SER A 784 10.34 22.16 24.74
C SER A 784 11.66 21.83 24.03
N GLU A 785 12.49 21.02 24.69
CA GLU A 785 13.52 20.22 24.00
C GLU A 785 12.82 19.17 23.09
N PRO A 786 13.52 18.61 22.08
CA PRO A 786 12.98 17.54 21.25
C PRO A 786 12.62 16.32 22.10
N MET A 787 11.49 15.69 21.77
CA MET A 787 11.04 14.42 22.34
C MET A 787 10.89 13.41 21.21
N THR A 788 11.48 12.24 21.36
CA THR A 788 11.41 11.20 20.34
C THR A 788 10.11 10.41 20.47
N VAL A 789 9.41 10.20 19.35
CA VAL A 789 8.32 9.23 19.25
C VAL A 789 8.89 7.83 19.41
N THR A 790 8.73 7.23 20.59
CA THR A 790 9.28 5.89 20.89
C THR A 790 8.28 4.78 20.61
N LYS A 791 7.00 5.12 20.47
CA LYS A 791 5.95 4.16 20.11
C LYS A 791 4.73 4.84 19.48
N SER A 792 4.32 4.40 18.29
CA SER A 792 3.10 4.87 17.62
C SER A 792 2.34 3.75 16.90
N GLU A 793 1.04 3.96 16.67
CA GLU A 793 0.15 3.08 15.91
C GLU A 793 -0.70 3.95 14.96
N GLY A 794 -0.24 4.17 13.73
CA GLY A 794 -0.90 5.09 12.79
C GLY A 794 -0.80 6.55 13.28
N GLY A 795 -1.92 7.27 13.30
CA GLY A 795 -2.03 8.62 13.89
C GLY A 795 -1.89 8.66 15.41
N ARG A 796 -1.88 7.51 16.11
CA ARG A 796 -1.81 7.44 17.56
C ARG A 796 -0.38 7.40 18.06
N ILE A 797 0.05 8.42 18.79
CA ILE A 797 1.32 8.39 19.53
C ILE A 797 1.05 7.86 20.94
N LEU A 798 1.63 6.70 21.25
CA LEU A 798 1.49 6.03 22.53
C LEU A 798 2.57 6.49 23.51
N GLU A 799 3.82 6.65 23.04
CA GLU A 799 4.95 7.02 23.89
C GLU A 799 5.85 8.09 23.26
N LEU A 800 6.22 9.08 24.08
CA LEU A 800 7.25 10.08 23.82
C LEU A 800 8.37 9.89 24.87
N ASP A 801 9.61 9.71 24.43
CA ASP A 801 10.77 9.40 25.29
C ASP A 801 10.52 8.24 26.28
N GLY A 802 9.75 7.23 25.86
CA GLY A 802 9.37 6.07 26.69
C GLY A 802 8.37 6.39 27.82
N LYS A 803 7.70 7.55 27.77
CA LYS A 803 6.59 7.92 28.66
C LYS A 803 5.28 7.98 27.88
N PRO A 804 4.11 7.78 28.52
CA PRO A 804 2.81 8.03 27.89
C PRO A 804 2.77 9.43 27.26
N ALA A 805 2.36 9.54 25.99
CA ALA A 805 2.48 10.77 25.21
C ALA A 805 1.76 11.97 25.85
N PHE A 806 0.54 11.76 26.38
CA PHE A 806 -0.22 12.81 27.08
C PHE A 806 0.53 13.33 28.31
N GLU A 807 1.19 12.45 29.07
CA GLU A 807 1.96 12.84 30.26
C GLU A 807 3.23 13.61 29.88
N ALA A 808 3.92 13.21 28.82
CA ALA A 808 5.09 13.93 28.32
C ALA A 808 4.72 15.37 27.87
N TRP A 809 3.61 15.52 27.15
CA TRP A 809 3.06 16.82 26.78
C TRP A 809 2.68 17.65 28.01
N ARG A 810 1.96 17.07 28.97
CA ARG A 810 1.56 17.73 30.22
C ARG A 810 2.76 18.25 31.01
N GLU A 811 3.84 17.46 31.10
CA GLU A 811 5.06 17.84 31.82
C GLU A 811 5.73 19.12 31.26
N VAL A 812 5.48 19.46 29.99
CA VAL A 812 5.92 20.71 29.37
C VAL A 812 4.90 21.83 29.57
N VAL A 813 3.62 21.56 29.28
CA VAL A 813 2.58 22.59 29.23
C VAL A 813 2.18 23.09 30.63
N GLU A 814 2.08 22.20 31.62
CA GLU A 814 1.66 22.58 32.98
C GLU A 814 2.60 23.62 33.61
N PRO A 815 3.94 23.44 33.65
CA PRO A 815 4.86 24.47 34.13
C PRO A 815 4.84 25.75 33.28
N TYR A 816 4.72 25.61 31.95
CA TYR A 816 4.71 26.75 31.03
C TYR A 816 3.54 27.71 31.32
N LEU A 817 2.36 27.14 31.57
CA LEU A 817 1.15 27.87 31.97
C LEU A 817 1.29 28.51 33.35
N GLU A 818 1.82 27.77 34.34
CA GLU A 818 2.02 28.28 35.70
C GLU A 818 2.94 29.50 35.73
N GLU A 819 4.04 29.48 34.97
CA GLU A 819 4.98 30.62 34.86
C GLU A 819 4.33 31.87 34.27
N ARG A 820 3.32 31.69 33.41
CA ARG A 820 2.51 32.77 32.80
C ARG A 820 1.28 33.13 33.61
N GLY A 821 1.08 32.50 34.77
CA GLY A 821 0.00 32.82 35.71
C GLY A 821 -1.36 32.22 35.35
N ARG A 822 -1.41 31.23 34.44
CA ARG A 822 -2.61 30.43 34.14
C ARG A 822 -2.48 29.09 34.86
N THR A 823 -3.46 28.77 35.71
CA THR A 823 -3.48 27.49 36.44
C THR A 823 -4.58 26.62 35.85
N VAL A 824 -4.21 25.42 35.40
CA VAL A 824 -5.11 24.37 34.90
C VAL A 824 -4.99 23.17 35.81
N ASP A 825 -6.11 22.56 36.20
CA ASP A 825 -6.12 21.32 37.00
C ASP A 825 -6.17 20.13 36.04
N PHE A 826 -5.00 19.69 35.56
CA PHE A 826 -4.88 18.60 34.58
C PHE A 826 -5.46 17.28 35.08
N ASP A 827 -5.45 17.03 36.40
CA ASP A 827 -6.04 15.82 37.00
C ASP A 827 -7.59 15.84 37.00
N ALA A 828 -8.19 17.01 36.75
CA ALA A 828 -9.62 17.22 36.68
C ALA A 828 -10.15 17.39 35.24
N LEU A 829 -9.28 17.36 34.22
CA LEU A 829 -9.68 17.43 32.82
C LEU A 829 -10.53 16.19 32.47
N GLU A 830 -11.70 16.44 31.89
CA GLU A 830 -12.59 15.38 31.40
C GLU A 830 -12.31 15.14 29.91
N ASP A 831 -12.26 13.87 29.51
CA ASP A 831 -12.22 13.47 28.10
C ASP A 831 -13.39 14.10 27.33
N GLY A 832 -13.11 14.64 26.14
CA GLY A 832 -14.08 15.34 25.29
C GLY A 832 -14.46 16.74 25.77
N SER A 833 -13.80 17.29 26.80
CA SER A 833 -14.09 18.65 27.27
C SER A 833 -13.54 19.73 26.33
N LEU A 834 -14.26 20.85 26.23
CA LEU A 834 -13.80 22.05 25.50
C LEU A 834 -12.49 22.61 26.07
N GLU A 835 -12.25 22.42 27.38
CA GLU A 835 -10.99 22.86 28.01
C GLU A 835 -9.80 22.02 27.51
N LEU A 836 -9.96 20.70 27.40
CA LEU A 836 -8.94 19.83 26.81
C LEU A 836 -8.74 20.12 25.32
N PHE A 837 -9.82 20.31 24.57
CA PHE A 837 -9.77 20.70 23.16
C PHE A 837 -8.99 22.00 22.95
N GLY A 838 -9.28 23.03 23.74
CA GLY A 838 -8.56 24.30 23.68
C GLY A 838 -7.08 24.15 24.00
N LEU A 839 -6.72 23.35 25.02
CA LEU A 839 -5.31 23.14 25.36
C LEU A 839 -4.54 22.38 24.27
N LEU A 840 -5.12 21.34 23.68
CA LEU A 840 -4.48 20.56 22.62
C LEU A 840 -4.36 21.34 21.30
N THR A 841 -5.17 22.39 21.12
CA THR A 841 -5.10 23.29 19.95
C THR A 841 -4.17 24.50 20.22
N GLU A 842 -4.02 24.93 21.48
CA GLU A 842 -3.09 25.99 21.87
C GLU A 842 -1.63 25.49 21.98
N PHE A 843 -1.45 24.22 22.35
CA PHE A 843 -0.15 23.58 22.55
C PHE A 843 0.01 22.34 21.67
N GLU A 844 0.46 22.58 20.45
CA GLU A 844 0.61 21.56 19.41
C GLU A 844 2.04 21.01 19.36
N PHE A 845 2.37 20.27 18.31
CA PHE A 845 3.72 19.76 18.08
C PHE A 845 4.32 20.26 16.77
N GLY A 846 5.64 20.48 16.78
CA GLY A 846 6.43 20.83 15.61
C GLY A 846 7.40 19.71 15.27
N ILE A 847 7.45 19.34 13.99
CA ILE A 847 8.46 18.46 13.38
C ILE A 847 9.45 19.36 12.66
N GLU A 848 10.74 19.24 12.98
CA GLU A 848 11.80 20.00 12.32
C GLU A 848 12.09 19.35 10.94
N GLU A 849 11.95 20.10 9.84
CA GLU A 849 12.13 19.58 8.46
C GLU A 849 13.36 20.20 7.75
N GLY A 850 14.18 20.97 8.48
CA GLY A 850 15.23 21.81 7.89
C GLY A 850 14.67 23.15 7.40
N ARG A 851 15.53 24.02 6.83
CA ARG A 851 15.08 25.32 6.27
C ARG A 851 14.27 25.08 4.99
N GLY A 852 13.00 24.76 5.15
CA GLY A 852 11.96 24.86 4.12
C GLY A 852 11.23 26.21 4.19
N ALA A 853 10.03 26.26 3.63
CA ALA A 853 9.25 27.47 3.33
C ALA A 853 8.72 28.27 4.55
N SER A 854 8.68 27.70 5.76
CA SER A 854 8.46 28.49 6.99
C SER A 854 9.80 29.00 7.52
N ASP A 855 9.85 30.27 7.92
CA ASP A 855 11.10 30.95 8.35
C ASP A 855 11.79 30.27 9.56
N ASP A 856 11.06 29.39 10.26
CA ASP A 856 11.53 28.65 11.43
C ASP A 856 11.81 27.15 11.21
N GLY A 857 11.49 26.60 10.02
CA GLY A 857 11.80 25.22 9.62
C GLY A 857 10.96 24.13 10.30
N TYR A 858 9.77 24.47 10.81
CA TYR A 858 8.87 23.53 11.46
C TYR A 858 7.60 23.25 10.67
N LYS A 859 7.15 22.00 10.77
CA LYS A 859 5.84 21.55 10.33
C LYS A 859 4.97 21.23 11.54
N ILE A 860 3.82 21.86 11.61
CA ILE A 860 2.94 21.77 12.77
C ILE A 860 1.99 20.57 12.68
N ARG A 861 1.73 19.95 13.83
CA ARG A 861 0.95 18.73 14.02
C ARG A 861 0.00 18.90 15.19
N TRP A 862 -1.28 18.85 14.90
CA TRP A 862 -2.33 19.00 15.88
C TRP A 862 -2.65 17.67 16.59
N PRO A 863 -2.50 17.56 17.93
CA PRO A 863 -2.71 16.33 18.70
C PRO A 863 -4.17 16.11 19.19
N GLY A 864 -5.14 16.84 18.63
CA GLY A 864 -6.48 16.95 19.19
C GLY A 864 -7.55 15.98 18.66
N LEU A 865 -7.17 14.97 17.87
CA LEU A 865 -8.15 14.06 17.24
C LEU A 865 -8.89 13.20 18.28
N SER A 866 -8.17 12.71 19.28
CA SER A 866 -8.75 12.04 20.46
C SER A 866 -8.64 12.96 21.66
N LEU A 867 -9.75 13.60 22.03
CA LEU A 867 -9.84 14.41 23.24
C LEU A 867 -9.84 13.52 24.48
N THR A 868 -8.69 12.97 24.81
CA THR A 868 -8.51 12.03 25.91
C THR A 868 -7.27 12.33 26.73
N THR A 869 -7.37 11.97 28.00
CA THR A 869 -6.28 11.98 28.97
C THR A 869 -5.67 10.59 29.19
N GLU A 870 -6.10 9.57 28.44
CA GLU A 870 -5.71 8.15 28.63
C GLU A 870 -4.27 7.79 28.18
N GLY A 871 -3.32 8.73 28.29
CA GLY A 871 -1.88 8.46 28.13
C GLY A 871 -1.36 8.41 26.69
N TYR A 872 -2.19 8.69 25.69
CA TYR A 872 -1.80 8.79 24.27
C TYR A 872 -2.32 10.09 23.65
N LEU A 873 -1.84 10.43 22.46
CA LEU A 873 -2.31 11.57 21.67
C LEU A 873 -2.58 11.09 20.24
N ASP A 874 -3.76 11.41 19.70
CA ASP A 874 -4.11 11.07 18.31
C ASP A 874 -3.99 12.30 17.41
N PHE A 875 -3.31 12.11 16.29
CA PHE A 875 -3.07 13.10 15.25
C PHE A 875 -3.88 12.72 14.00
N PRO A 876 -4.27 13.71 13.17
CA PRO A 876 -4.97 13.46 11.90
C PRO A 876 -4.20 12.57 10.94
N VAL A 877 -2.86 12.62 10.99
CA VAL A 877 -1.96 11.87 10.11
C VAL A 877 -0.90 11.15 10.96
N GLY A 878 -0.41 10.02 10.46
CA GLY A 878 0.59 9.20 11.15
C GLY A 878 1.90 9.93 11.43
N VAL A 879 2.39 9.83 12.66
CA VAL A 879 3.73 10.29 13.05
C VAL A 879 4.61 9.06 13.31
N PRO A 880 5.60 8.76 12.44
CA PRO A 880 6.44 7.57 12.56
C PRO A 880 7.23 7.49 13.87
N GLU A 881 7.55 6.27 14.31
CA GLU A 881 8.52 6.06 15.38
C GLU A 881 9.90 6.59 14.97
N GLY A 882 10.58 7.26 15.89
CA GLY A 882 11.86 7.93 15.65
C GLY A 882 11.75 9.40 15.29
N THR A 883 10.57 9.91 14.90
CA THR A 883 10.37 11.35 14.67
C THR A 883 10.62 12.14 15.96
N GLU A 884 11.33 13.25 15.86
CA GLU A 884 11.50 14.20 16.95
C GLU A 884 10.39 15.27 16.92
N LEU A 885 9.69 15.42 18.04
CA LEU A 885 8.63 16.40 18.22
C LEU A 885 9.01 17.41 19.29
N ARG A 886 8.68 18.68 19.07
CA ARG A 886 8.72 19.72 20.10
C ARG A 886 7.31 20.16 20.42
N VAL A 887 7.00 20.39 21.69
CA VAL A 887 5.76 21.12 22.03
C VAL A 887 5.93 22.54 21.55
N MET A 888 4.94 23.02 20.82
CA MET A 888 4.88 24.34 20.24
C MET A 888 3.79 25.16 20.94
N HIS A 889 3.90 26.47 20.87
CA HIS A 889 2.86 27.37 21.33
C HIS A 889 2.82 28.59 20.41
N SER A 890 1.61 29.04 20.08
CA SER A 890 1.39 30.28 19.35
C SER A 890 0.28 31.09 20.02
N PRO A 891 0.59 32.29 20.56
CA PRO A 891 -0.45 33.20 21.01
C PRO A 891 -1.20 33.81 19.81
N LYS A 892 -2.45 34.27 20.03
CA LYS A 892 -3.29 34.87 18.98
C LYS A 892 -2.59 35.96 18.14
N SER A 893 -1.74 36.79 18.77
CA SER A 893 -0.99 37.83 18.05
C SER A 893 -0.05 37.25 16.99
N ASP A 894 0.56 36.10 17.27
CA ASP A 894 1.55 35.49 16.41
C ASP A 894 0.85 34.67 15.30
N GLN A 895 -0.35 34.16 15.57
CA GLN A 895 -1.24 33.63 14.53
C GLN A 895 -1.66 34.73 13.53
N ILE A 896 -2.04 35.92 13.99
CA ILE A 896 -2.39 37.05 13.10
C ILE A 896 -1.15 37.52 12.33
N GLU A 897 0.00 37.65 12.99
CA GLU A 897 1.23 38.09 12.32
C GLU A 897 1.72 37.05 11.31
N SER A 898 1.65 35.75 11.60
CA SER A 898 2.01 34.72 10.61
C SER A 898 1.12 34.74 9.36
N ALA A 899 -0.17 35.04 9.48
CA ALA A 899 -1.01 35.25 8.30
C ALA A 899 -0.52 36.47 7.48
N ARG A 900 -0.16 37.57 8.15
CA ARG A 900 0.41 38.76 7.51
C ARG A 900 1.74 38.44 6.82
N ASP A 901 2.64 37.77 7.51
CA ASP A 901 3.96 37.44 7.00
C ASP A 901 3.86 36.43 5.84
N THR A 902 2.99 35.42 5.92
CA THR A 902 2.71 34.51 4.78
C THR A 902 2.31 35.31 3.53
N ALA A 903 1.38 36.25 3.66
CA ALA A 903 0.93 37.09 2.55
C ALA A 903 2.04 38.01 2.03
N ARG A 904 2.80 38.64 2.93
CA ARG A 904 3.93 39.51 2.56
C ARG A 904 5.00 38.72 1.82
N ASP A 905 5.39 37.56 2.33
CA ASP A 905 6.40 36.69 1.74
C ASP A 905 5.95 36.21 0.35
N ALA A 906 4.65 35.90 0.16
CA ALA A 906 4.12 35.59 -1.16
C ALA A 906 4.30 36.76 -2.16
N VAL A 907 4.08 38.00 -1.72
CA VAL A 907 4.26 39.20 -2.55
C VAL A 907 5.74 39.45 -2.82
N GLU A 908 6.61 39.33 -1.82
CA GLU A 908 8.05 39.51 -1.96
C GLU A 908 8.66 38.46 -2.89
N ASN A 909 8.25 37.19 -2.75
CA ASN A 909 8.69 36.07 -3.58
C ASN A 909 8.20 36.19 -5.04
N ALA A 910 7.11 36.90 -5.31
CA ALA A 910 6.66 37.20 -6.69
C ALA A 910 7.61 38.17 -7.42
N GLY A 911 8.46 38.90 -6.69
CA GLY A 911 9.51 39.75 -7.22
C GLY A 911 8.96 40.93 -8.04
N SER A 912 9.24 40.96 -9.34
CA SER A 912 8.79 42.03 -10.24
C SER A 912 7.51 41.71 -11.01
N SER A 913 6.93 40.52 -10.81
CA SER A 913 5.74 40.07 -11.53
C SER A 913 4.50 40.77 -10.96
N GLU A 914 3.62 41.28 -11.83
CA GLU A 914 2.31 41.79 -11.38
C GLU A 914 1.43 40.60 -10.97
N ILE A 915 0.66 40.75 -9.89
CA ILE A 915 -0.16 39.68 -9.31
C ILE A 915 -1.62 39.93 -9.65
N ALA A 916 -2.29 38.94 -10.22
CA ALA A 916 -3.72 39.03 -10.55
C ALA A 916 -4.63 38.77 -9.35
N GLY A 917 -4.24 37.84 -8.46
CA GLY A 917 -5.01 37.38 -7.31
C GLY A 917 -4.47 36.07 -6.77
N GLY A 918 -5.17 35.48 -5.78
CA GLY A 918 -4.64 34.30 -5.11
C GLY A 918 -5.63 33.42 -4.38
N PHE A 919 -5.12 32.26 -3.96
CA PHE A 919 -5.81 31.26 -3.15
C PHE A 919 -5.15 31.19 -1.77
N VAL A 920 -5.97 31.12 -0.73
CA VAL A 920 -5.51 31.01 0.66
C VAL A 920 -6.09 29.74 1.29
N TYR A 921 -5.21 28.91 1.86
CA TYR A 921 -5.58 27.72 2.60
C TYR A 921 -5.20 27.96 4.06
N ASP A 922 -6.18 28.02 4.96
CA ASP A 922 -5.95 28.31 6.37
C ASP A 922 -6.53 27.19 7.21
N CYS A 923 -5.89 26.81 8.31
CA CYS A 923 -6.39 25.68 9.10
C CYS A 923 -7.58 26.07 9.97
N ALA A 924 -8.58 25.20 10.08
CA ALA A 924 -9.69 25.35 11.03
C ALA A 924 -9.21 25.49 12.49
N CYS A 925 -8.05 24.92 12.84
CA CYS A 925 -7.40 25.14 14.15
C CYS A 925 -7.11 26.63 14.42
N ARG A 926 -6.81 27.42 13.40
CA ARG A 926 -6.52 28.86 13.55
C ARG A 926 -7.77 29.64 13.89
N SER A 927 -8.92 29.28 13.31
CA SER A 927 -10.23 29.84 13.70
C SER A 927 -10.59 29.49 15.14
N ILE A 928 -10.27 28.27 15.59
CA ILE A 928 -10.43 27.87 16.99
C ILE A 928 -9.53 28.70 17.93
N ILE A 929 -8.27 28.94 17.55
CA ILE A 929 -7.32 29.73 18.35
C ILE A 929 -7.72 31.22 18.37
N LEU A 930 -8.08 31.78 17.22
CA LEU A 930 -8.36 33.20 17.05
C LEU A 930 -9.77 33.56 17.56
N GLU A 931 -10.72 32.63 17.50
CA GLU A 931 -12.13 32.85 17.84
C GLU A 931 -12.70 34.04 17.04
N ASP A 932 -13.30 35.02 17.72
CA ASP A 932 -13.86 36.24 17.11
C ASP A 932 -12.80 37.12 16.40
N GLU A 933 -11.49 36.83 16.56
CA GLU A 933 -10.37 37.57 15.95
C GLU A 933 -9.90 36.98 14.62
N PHE A 934 -10.50 35.89 14.11
CA PHE A 934 -10.08 35.29 12.83
C PHE A 934 -10.14 36.29 11.66
N GLY A 935 -11.17 37.15 11.65
CA GLY A 935 -11.28 38.22 10.65
C GLY A 935 -10.11 39.22 10.68
N GLU A 936 -9.44 39.41 11.82
CA GLU A 936 -8.24 40.28 11.88
C GLU A 936 -7.04 39.66 11.15
N ALA A 937 -6.93 38.33 11.11
CA ALA A 937 -5.91 37.64 10.31
C ALA A 937 -6.21 37.74 8.80
N VAL A 938 -7.48 37.64 8.40
CA VAL A 938 -7.90 37.84 7.01
C VAL A 938 -7.66 39.28 6.55
N ASP A 939 -8.03 40.27 7.38
CA ASP A 939 -7.75 41.68 7.13
C ASP A 939 -6.24 41.94 7.00
N ALA A 940 -5.43 41.27 7.82
CA ALA A 940 -3.97 41.40 7.77
C ALA A 940 -3.36 40.85 6.47
N MET A 941 -3.88 39.74 5.93
CA MET A 941 -3.50 39.24 4.60
C MET A 941 -3.94 40.20 3.51
N ALA A 942 -5.17 40.72 3.57
CA ALA A 942 -5.69 41.64 2.58
C ALA A 942 -4.90 42.95 2.49
N ASP A 943 -4.42 43.46 3.63
CA ASP A 943 -3.55 44.65 3.71
C ASP A 943 -2.20 44.46 2.98
N GLU A 944 -1.64 43.24 2.97
CA GLU A 944 -0.35 42.95 2.32
C GLU A 944 -0.51 42.56 0.84
N LEU A 945 -1.55 41.78 0.52
CA LEU A 945 -1.78 41.30 -0.86
C LEU A 945 -2.24 42.42 -1.81
N GLU A 946 -3.12 43.31 -1.35
CA GLU A 946 -3.74 44.37 -2.17
C GLU A 946 -4.40 43.89 -3.50
N VAL A 947 -4.71 42.59 -3.60
CA VAL A 947 -5.35 41.92 -4.75
C VAL A 947 -6.50 41.03 -4.28
N PRO A 948 -7.47 40.66 -5.15
CA PRO A 948 -8.54 39.75 -4.76
C PRO A 948 -8.01 38.36 -4.42
N PHE A 949 -8.58 37.73 -3.39
CA PHE A 949 -8.26 36.36 -3.03
C PHE A 949 -9.47 35.62 -2.50
N THR A 950 -9.39 34.29 -2.51
CA THR A 950 -10.40 33.45 -1.87
C THR A 950 -9.69 32.43 -1.00
N GLY A 951 -10.21 32.23 0.20
CA GLY A 951 -9.70 31.22 1.10
C GLY A 951 -10.76 30.52 1.92
N PHE A 952 -10.34 29.47 2.61
CA PHE A 952 -11.21 28.61 3.40
C PHE A 952 -10.44 27.91 4.51
N GLU A 953 -11.20 27.48 5.50
CA GLU A 953 -10.72 26.72 6.64
C GLU A 953 -10.68 25.21 6.31
N THR A 954 -9.47 24.66 6.28
CA THR A 954 -9.16 23.26 5.96
C THR A 954 -8.88 22.45 7.23
N TYR A 955 -8.94 21.11 7.18
CA TYR A 955 -8.46 20.26 8.29
C TYR A 955 -6.94 20.03 8.31
N GLY A 956 -6.25 20.55 7.31
CA GLY A 956 -4.80 20.59 7.23
C GLY A 956 -4.37 20.94 5.83
N GLU A 957 -3.31 21.71 5.76
CA GLU A 957 -2.87 22.42 4.56
C GLU A 957 -1.85 21.56 3.82
N LEU A 958 -1.87 21.63 2.50
CA LEU A 958 -0.80 21.12 1.67
C LEU A 958 0.05 22.30 1.18
N CYS A 959 1.34 22.22 1.40
CA CYS A 959 2.35 23.08 0.80
C CYS A 959 3.60 22.23 0.59
N MET A 960 3.93 21.95 -0.67
CA MET A 960 5.12 21.21 -1.06
C MET A 960 5.97 22.10 -1.96
N GLU A 961 7.06 22.62 -1.38
CA GLU A 961 8.11 23.35 -2.05
C GLU A 961 9.36 22.48 -2.26
N ARG A 962 10.26 22.98 -3.11
CA ARG A 962 11.55 22.34 -3.38
C ARG A 962 12.38 22.33 -2.10
N GLY A 963 12.59 21.15 -1.50
CA GLY A 963 13.32 21.04 -0.24
C GLY A 963 12.58 20.28 0.86
N GLN A 964 11.24 20.23 0.80
CA GLN A 964 10.43 19.63 1.86
C GLN A 964 10.36 18.10 1.75
N LEU A 965 10.41 17.43 2.91
CA LEU A 965 10.29 15.97 3.02
C LEU A 965 8.82 15.51 2.92
N SER A 966 7.89 16.27 3.49
CA SER A 966 6.45 16.08 3.28
C SER A 966 5.68 17.38 3.53
N GLY A 967 4.83 17.77 2.59
CA GLY A 967 4.15 19.06 2.59
C GLY A 967 2.82 19.17 3.32
N TYR A 968 2.46 18.31 4.28
CA TYR A 968 1.17 18.40 4.99
C TYR A 968 1.29 19.11 6.32
N HIS A 969 0.60 20.22 6.55
CA HIS A 969 0.66 21.04 7.75
C HIS A 969 -0.69 21.05 8.51
N ASN A 970 -0.65 21.37 9.80
CA ASN A 970 -1.84 21.79 10.56
C ASN A 970 -1.60 23.20 11.10
N THR A 971 -2.66 23.93 11.45
CA THR A 971 -2.58 25.22 12.14
C THR A 971 -1.64 26.21 11.43
N THR A 972 -1.72 26.21 10.11
CA THR A 972 -0.83 26.89 9.18
C THR A 972 -1.67 27.67 8.16
N SER A 973 -1.11 28.74 7.61
CA SER A 973 -1.65 29.49 6.47
C SER A 973 -0.75 29.24 5.26
N VAL A 974 -1.35 28.96 4.10
CA VAL A 974 -0.66 28.80 2.82
C VAL A 974 -1.26 29.75 1.81
N VAL A 975 -0.43 30.53 1.12
CA VAL A 975 -0.87 31.49 0.09
C VAL A 975 -0.27 31.09 -1.24
N MET A 976 -1.09 31.11 -2.29
CA MET A 976 -0.66 30.92 -3.68
C MET A 976 -1.13 32.10 -4.54
N LEU A 977 -0.20 32.76 -5.23
CA LEU A 977 -0.47 33.94 -6.04
C LEU A 977 -0.26 33.66 -7.54
N LEU A 978 -1.24 34.07 -8.35
CA LEU A 978 -1.17 33.94 -9.81
C LEU A 978 -0.60 35.22 -10.45
N PRO A 979 0.35 35.09 -11.40
CA PRO A 979 0.86 36.25 -12.15
C PRO A 979 -0.19 36.77 -13.14
N GLU A 980 -0.19 38.09 -13.35
CA GLU A 980 -1.03 38.81 -14.33
C GLU A 980 -0.70 38.46 -15.80
#